data_AF-A0A1G8DIG7-F1
#
_entry.id   AF-A0A1G8DIG7-F1
#
_cell.length_a   1.000
_cell.length_b   1.000
_cell.length_c   1.000
_cell.angle_alpha   90.00
_cell.angle_beta   90.00
_cell.angle_gamma   90.00
#
_symmetry.space_group_name_H-M   'P 1'
#
loop_
_entity.id
_entity.type
_entity.pdbx_description
1 polymer ?
#
loop_
_entity_poly.entity_id
_entity_poly.type
_entity_poly.pdbx_seq_one_letter_code
_entity_poly.pdbx_strand_id
1 'polypeptide(L)'
;MAKGWRSYTIKELGKHIWTGDQIFLAASAKAHTKTRHTTYEINAGALGLQRGGWLEAAVDSAPNPMATPEAGAVARFIVQLASNPSYRSYLDRPVTLLQREDVIALFEAVDATVERSGVGTAIQYSQKVRQFLSRPTVPLATGDLIRDVRYYTSLKTPVPRARDTLSDRPHPNLEDSRLARPASAIEFTDLEDLRTKQVAHFEGRNRVLVELCATVLDAHDFVVESIRAARRIAIDDLNLPPFLCDHIVDKKKIPHYAIRMIHSEALLPVCVYLMDANELYKKPYCIRLPTQKIEAFSPLLTHGGFQEQFGILLSENYLSVHVYMACLVLLMLETGWNSSTVLTLTSDRIEEIDGKYYLHGYKSKSGQNQRSETNASGSAVQSTPQRSESNGLVSKIYEEDDLAKPVKMENPIVVRAINLLLSHRANIDKNSKTDTRQLFLLMSLKIKQGNQMFRVPDIGQATRQFCDFIGHPPFLIDDLRKQAVNTKYVRTRDLRLAQADLGHANPGSTLTYVNGAALRQSKESIIKDFGSILSDSYLFAAGKLFVNPDAKDRKSRLTRTLLLFPPSSLHAEDGDSIADRWLNSDGTFSFQIGEEEIAYCVYQKNYYRKSCAKLVSENPRRFAKYHLPRILFCEALHRFIAQSPLGSKLKDIEGEHK
;
A
#
# COMPACT_ATOMS: atom_id res chain seq x y z
N MET A 1 17.83 -11.10 -34.27
CA MET A 1 18.57 -10.35 -33.22
C MET A 1 19.68 -9.58 -33.91
N ALA A 2 19.77 -8.26 -33.73
CA ALA A 2 20.85 -7.47 -34.32
C ALA A 2 22.20 -7.93 -33.73
N LYS A 3 23.10 -8.42 -34.59
CA LYS A 3 24.51 -8.66 -34.24
C LYS A 3 25.15 -7.28 -34.06
N GLY A 4 25.81 -7.00 -32.92
CA GLY A 4 26.43 -5.68 -32.73
C GLY A 4 26.83 -5.31 -31.31
N TRP A 5 26.43 -6.07 -30.29
CA TRP A 5 26.91 -5.88 -28.93
C TRP A 5 27.14 -7.22 -28.21
N ARG A 6 28.00 -7.21 -27.18
CA ARG A 6 28.35 -8.36 -26.35
C ARG A 6 28.43 -7.93 -24.89
N SER A 7 28.24 -8.86 -23.95
CA SER A 7 28.44 -8.59 -22.53
C SER A 7 29.40 -9.60 -21.91
N TYR A 8 30.32 -9.12 -21.08
CA TYR A 8 31.28 -9.95 -20.38
C TYR A 8 31.31 -9.60 -18.90
N THR A 9 31.42 -10.59 -18.03
CA THR A 9 31.65 -10.38 -16.59
C THR A 9 33.15 -10.21 -16.37
N ILE A 10 33.54 -9.13 -15.72
CA ILE A 10 34.95 -8.80 -15.44
C ILE A 10 35.21 -8.74 -13.94
N LYS A 11 36.47 -8.97 -13.54
CA LYS A 11 36.88 -8.97 -12.13
C LYS A 11 37.06 -7.55 -11.58
N GLU A 12 37.53 -6.62 -12.40
CA GLU A 12 37.81 -5.24 -12.02
C GLU A 12 36.82 -4.27 -12.67
N LEU A 13 36.58 -3.14 -12.03
CA LEU A 13 35.70 -2.11 -12.56
C LEU A 13 36.40 -1.38 -13.73
N GLY A 14 35.93 -1.63 -14.94
CA GLY A 14 36.33 -0.85 -16.12
C GLY A 14 35.77 0.58 -16.09
N LYS A 15 36.25 1.45 -16.98
CA LYS A 15 35.61 2.74 -17.27
C LYS A 15 34.75 2.64 -18.52
N HIS A 16 33.84 3.59 -18.72
CA HIS A 16 33.27 3.82 -20.04
C HIS A 16 34.39 4.28 -20.97
N ILE A 17 34.54 3.62 -22.11
CA ILE A 17 35.64 3.90 -23.04
C ILE A 17 35.11 3.76 -24.46
N TRP A 18 35.31 4.78 -25.29
CA TRP A 18 35.19 4.67 -26.74
C TRP A 18 36.60 4.64 -27.35
N THR A 19 37.02 3.46 -27.84
CA THR A 19 38.36 3.24 -28.44
C THR A 19 38.22 2.67 -29.83
N GLY A 20 38.67 3.41 -30.84
CA GLY A 20 38.54 3.03 -32.24
C GLY A 20 37.08 2.71 -32.58
N ASP A 21 36.86 1.48 -33.05
CA ASP A 21 35.56 0.98 -33.48
C ASP A 21 34.72 0.34 -32.36
N GLN A 22 35.12 0.49 -31.10
CA GLN A 22 34.44 -0.15 -29.96
C GLN A 22 34.04 0.88 -28.89
N ILE A 23 32.81 0.74 -28.39
CA ILE A 23 32.31 1.42 -27.19
C ILE A 23 32.16 0.38 -26.09
N PHE A 24 32.76 0.64 -24.94
CA PHE A 24 32.64 -0.18 -23.75
C PHE A 24 31.86 0.58 -22.69
N LEU A 25 30.70 0.05 -22.28
CA LEU A 25 29.91 0.58 -21.16
C LEU A 25 30.16 -0.27 -19.92
N ALA A 26 30.84 0.32 -18.93
CA ALA A 26 31.08 -0.31 -17.63
C ALA A 26 29.82 -0.26 -16.76
N ALA A 27 29.42 -1.42 -16.24
CA ALA A 27 28.22 -1.54 -15.42
C ALA A 27 28.47 -2.34 -14.15
N SER A 28 27.70 -2.04 -13.11
CA SER A 28 27.70 -2.80 -11.87
C SER A 28 26.29 -3.15 -11.43
N ALA A 29 26.17 -4.26 -10.73
CA ALA A 29 24.96 -4.65 -10.02
C ALA A 29 25.37 -5.13 -8.63
N LYS A 30 24.79 -4.53 -7.59
CA LYS A 30 24.96 -4.98 -6.22
C LYS A 30 23.88 -6.01 -5.92
N ALA A 31 24.29 -7.26 -5.70
CA ALA A 31 23.40 -8.33 -5.24
C ALA A 31 23.89 -8.76 -3.85
N HIS A 32 23.12 -8.41 -2.82
CA HIS A 32 23.50 -8.58 -1.41
C HIS A 32 24.84 -7.88 -1.10
N THR A 33 25.85 -8.63 -0.66
CA THR A 33 27.20 -8.15 -0.32
C THR A 33 28.18 -8.20 -1.49
N LYS A 34 27.79 -8.75 -2.64
CA LYS A 34 28.66 -8.90 -3.81
C LYS A 34 28.29 -7.88 -4.89
N THR A 35 29.28 -7.11 -5.33
CA THR A 35 29.18 -6.28 -6.52
C THR A 35 29.65 -7.10 -7.72
N ARG A 36 28.79 -7.25 -8.72
CA ARG A 36 29.16 -7.87 -10.00
C ARG A 36 29.41 -6.77 -11.02
N HIS A 37 30.59 -6.79 -11.64
CA HIS A 37 30.95 -5.89 -12.74
C HIS A 37 30.68 -6.57 -14.08
N THR A 38 30.05 -5.83 -14.99
CA THR A 38 29.73 -6.29 -16.35
C THR A 38 30.13 -5.19 -17.33
N THR A 39 30.78 -5.53 -18.43
CA THR A 39 31.04 -4.58 -19.52
C THR A 39 30.18 -4.95 -20.72
N TYR A 40 29.52 -3.95 -21.28
CA TYR A 40 28.78 -4.07 -22.54
C TYR A 40 29.61 -3.46 -23.66
N GLU A 41 30.00 -4.27 -24.63
CA GLU A 41 30.75 -3.87 -25.81
C GLU A 41 29.78 -3.61 -26.95
N ILE A 42 29.88 -2.47 -27.63
CA ILE A 42 29.17 -2.11 -28.86
C ILE A 42 30.21 -1.93 -29.96
N ASN A 43 30.04 -2.62 -31.09
CA ASN A 43 30.93 -2.45 -32.25
C ASN A 43 30.48 -1.23 -33.06
N ALA A 44 31.00 -0.05 -32.70
CA ALA A 44 30.71 1.22 -33.34
C ALA A 44 31.08 1.24 -34.83
N GLY A 45 32.23 0.65 -35.21
CA GLY A 45 32.66 0.60 -36.61
C GLY A 45 31.71 -0.20 -37.49
N ALA A 46 31.23 -1.36 -37.01
CA ALA A 46 30.24 -2.16 -37.73
C ALA A 46 28.87 -1.47 -37.87
N LEU A 47 28.56 -0.52 -36.99
CA LEU A 47 27.36 0.31 -37.06
C LEU A 47 27.58 1.60 -37.87
N GLY A 48 28.82 1.89 -38.27
CA GLY A 48 29.22 3.13 -38.92
C GLY A 48 29.08 4.37 -38.05
N LEU A 49 29.13 4.22 -36.72
CA LEU A 49 29.10 5.32 -35.76
C LEU A 49 30.45 6.04 -35.75
N GLN A 50 30.43 7.37 -35.64
CA GLN A 50 31.62 8.22 -35.63
C GLN A 50 31.84 8.86 -34.25
N ARG A 51 33.11 9.16 -33.95
CA ARG A 51 33.51 9.90 -32.76
C ARG A 51 33.26 11.40 -32.95
N GLY A 52 33.18 12.13 -31.83
CA GLY A 52 32.92 13.57 -31.74
C GLY A 52 31.42 13.93 -31.69
N GLY A 53 30.54 12.94 -31.74
CA GLY A 53 29.10 13.12 -31.79
C GLY A 53 28.40 13.17 -30.43
N TRP A 54 27.08 13.31 -30.47
CA TRP A 54 26.19 13.24 -29.32
C TRP A 54 26.36 11.93 -28.54
N LEU A 55 26.51 10.78 -29.22
CA LEU A 55 26.67 9.51 -28.52
C LEU A 55 27.93 9.48 -27.65
N GLU A 56 29.05 10.04 -28.12
CA GLU A 56 30.30 10.03 -27.36
C GLU A 56 30.17 10.93 -26.13
N ALA A 57 29.61 12.12 -26.31
CA ALA A 57 29.31 13.03 -25.19
C ALA A 57 28.40 12.37 -24.14
N ALA A 58 27.44 11.53 -24.57
CA ALA A 58 26.54 10.81 -23.66
C ALA A 58 27.26 9.67 -22.91
N VAL A 59 28.18 8.96 -23.58
CA VAL A 59 29.05 7.94 -22.96
C VAL A 59 29.95 8.57 -21.91
N ASP A 60 30.59 9.70 -22.25
CA ASP A 60 31.50 10.42 -21.35
C ASP A 60 30.78 11.00 -20.13
N SER A 61 29.52 11.40 -20.30
CA SER A 61 28.69 11.97 -19.23
C SER A 61 27.97 10.92 -18.38
N ALA A 62 28.09 9.63 -18.70
CA ALA A 62 27.38 8.57 -17.99
C ALA A 62 28.04 8.23 -16.63
N PRO A 63 27.26 7.91 -15.57
CA PRO A 63 27.80 7.42 -14.31
C PRO A 63 28.67 6.19 -14.55
N ASN A 64 29.85 6.16 -13.94
CA ASN A 64 30.80 5.09 -14.11
C ASN A 64 31.06 4.38 -12.76
N PRO A 65 30.56 3.15 -12.55
CA PRO A 65 29.76 2.34 -13.48
C PRO A 65 28.29 2.75 -13.57
N MET A 66 27.65 2.39 -14.69
CA MET A 66 26.20 2.43 -14.83
C MET A 66 25.53 1.27 -14.07
N ALA A 67 24.23 1.37 -13.80
CA ALA A 67 23.47 0.21 -13.36
C ALA A 67 23.38 -0.83 -14.50
N THR A 68 23.62 -2.11 -14.19
CA THR A 68 23.61 -3.20 -15.21
C THR A 68 22.33 -3.24 -16.07
N PRO A 69 21.11 -3.11 -15.51
CA PRO A 69 19.89 -3.07 -16.33
C PRO A 69 19.80 -1.85 -17.26
N GLU A 70 20.44 -0.73 -16.90
CA GLU A 70 20.48 0.49 -17.70
C GLU A 70 21.49 0.36 -18.83
N ALA A 71 22.74 -0.05 -18.54
CA ALA A 71 23.77 -0.25 -19.55
C ALA A 71 23.36 -1.28 -20.61
N GLY A 72 22.77 -2.41 -20.19
CA GLY A 72 22.27 -3.42 -21.12
C GLY A 72 21.04 -2.98 -21.92
N ALA A 73 20.25 -2.01 -21.44
CA ALA A 73 19.19 -1.38 -22.23
C ALA A 73 19.80 -0.43 -23.27
N VAL A 74 20.68 0.47 -22.83
CA VAL A 74 21.35 1.46 -23.67
C VAL A 74 22.14 0.79 -24.81
N ALA A 75 22.97 -0.20 -24.51
CA ALA A 75 23.76 -0.91 -25.52
C ALA A 75 22.89 -1.55 -26.62
N ARG A 76 21.80 -2.22 -26.23
CA ARG A 76 20.85 -2.81 -27.18
C ARG A 76 20.19 -1.75 -28.07
N PHE A 77 19.81 -0.61 -27.48
CA PHE A 77 19.10 0.44 -28.22
C PHE A 77 20.01 1.23 -29.15
N ILE A 78 21.25 1.52 -28.75
CA ILE A 78 22.22 2.17 -29.64
C ILE A 78 22.40 1.35 -30.92
N VAL A 79 22.55 0.02 -30.80
CA VAL A 79 22.66 -0.88 -31.97
C VAL A 79 21.42 -0.78 -32.88
N GLN A 80 20.23 -0.72 -32.29
CA GLN A 80 18.97 -0.62 -33.06
C GLN A 80 18.79 0.75 -33.71
N LEU A 81 19.11 1.84 -33.01
CA LEU A 81 19.04 3.21 -33.53
C LEU A 81 20.05 3.41 -34.65
N ALA A 82 21.30 3.00 -34.44
CA ALA A 82 22.38 3.16 -35.41
C ALA A 82 22.18 2.32 -36.69
N SER A 83 21.31 1.31 -36.66
CA SER A 83 20.90 0.56 -37.84
C SER A 83 20.08 1.40 -38.83
N ASN A 84 19.51 2.54 -38.39
CA ASN A 84 18.85 3.51 -39.27
C ASN A 84 19.82 4.67 -39.56
N PRO A 85 20.21 4.89 -40.84
CA PRO A 85 21.15 5.95 -41.22
C PRO A 85 20.73 7.35 -40.75
N SER A 86 19.44 7.67 -40.75
CA SER A 86 18.95 8.98 -40.31
C SER A 86 19.19 9.19 -38.81
N TYR A 87 18.91 8.18 -37.98
CA TYR A 87 19.13 8.29 -36.53
C TYR A 87 20.60 8.26 -36.17
N ARG A 88 21.39 7.48 -36.89
CA ARG A 88 22.84 7.49 -36.81
C ARG A 88 23.42 8.88 -37.07
N SER A 89 22.90 9.59 -38.07
CA SER A 89 23.35 10.96 -38.38
C SER A 89 23.14 11.95 -37.23
N TYR A 90 22.14 11.75 -36.37
CA TYR A 90 21.96 12.54 -35.14
C TYR A 90 22.94 12.13 -34.04
N LEU A 91 23.21 10.83 -33.89
CA LEU A 91 24.14 10.30 -32.88
C LEU A 91 25.60 10.73 -33.15
N ASP A 92 25.98 10.83 -34.42
CA ASP A 92 27.32 11.21 -34.86
C ASP A 92 27.54 12.73 -34.90
N ARG A 93 26.47 13.54 -34.86
CA ARG A 93 26.56 15.00 -34.92
C ARG A 93 27.00 15.56 -33.57
N PRO A 94 27.97 16.49 -33.52
CA PRO A 94 28.35 17.19 -32.28
C PRO A 94 27.14 17.86 -31.62
N VAL A 95 27.07 17.80 -30.28
CA VAL A 95 25.93 18.35 -29.52
C VAL A 95 25.70 19.84 -29.81
N THR A 96 26.78 20.61 -29.97
CA THR A 96 26.74 22.05 -30.29
C THR A 96 26.14 22.37 -31.65
N LEU A 97 26.01 21.39 -32.54
CA LEU A 97 25.43 21.54 -33.87
C LEU A 97 24.01 20.98 -33.97
N LEU A 98 23.50 20.34 -32.91
CA LEU A 98 22.14 19.83 -32.86
C LEU A 98 21.15 20.96 -32.59
N GLN A 99 20.03 20.91 -33.29
CA GLN A 99 18.86 21.74 -33.01
C GLN A 99 17.89 21.02 -32.07
N ARG A 100 16.90 21.74 -31.55
CA ARG A 100 15.86 21.15 -30.69
C ARG A 100 15.06 20.06 -31.41
N GLU A 101 14.82 20.25 -32.70
CA GLU A 101 14.08 19.33 -33.57
C GLU A 101 14.84 18.01 -33.75
N ASP A 102 16.17 18.05 -33.82
CA ASP A 102 17.01 16.84 -33.91
C ASP A 102 16.87 15.97 -32.64
N VAL A 103 16.81 16.60 -31.47
CA VAL A 103 16.61 15.91 -30.19
C VAL A 103 15.23 15.25 -30.13
N ILE A 104 14.19 15.97 -30.53
CA ILE A 104 12.82 15.45 -30.58
C ILE A 104 12.75 14.26 -31.56
N ALA A 105 13.30 14.41 -32.76
CA ALA A 105 13.32 13.34 -33.77
C ALA A 105 14.02 12.07 -33.27
N LEU A 106 15.15 12.21 -32.55
CA LEU A 106 15.82 11.06 -31.97
C LEU A 106 15.01 10.43 -30.82
N PHE A 107 14.30 11.22 -30.01
CA PHE A 107 13.43 10.68 -28.95
C PHE A 107 12.20 9.97 -29.50
N GLU A 108 11.62 10.46 -30.60
CA GLU A 108 10.57 9.75 -31.35
C GLU A 108 11.11 8.43 -31.95
N ALA A 109 12.33 8.45 -32.46
CA ALA A 109 13.01 7.24 -32.95
C ALA A 109 13.22 6.21 -31.84
N VAL A 110 13.56 6.66 -30.63
CA VAL A 110 13.64 5.79 -29.44
C VAL A 110 12.28 5.16 -29.17
N ASP A 111 11.21 5.96 -29.10
CA ASP A 111 9.85 5.46 -28.84
C ASP A 111 9.40 4.44 -29.91
N ALA A 112 9.56 4.76 -31.19
CA ALA A 112 9.19 3.87 -32.29
C ALA A 112 10.02 2.57 -32.31
N THR A 113 11.27 2.61 -31.86
CA THR A 113 12.12 1.41 -31.78
C THR A 113 11.73 0.54 -30.59
N VAL A 114 11.41 1.17 -29.46
CA VAL A 114 10.89 0.49 -28.27
C VAL A 114 9.56 -0.18 -28.57
N GLU A 115 8.63 0.52 -29.23
CA GLU A 115 7.31 -0.03 -29.58
C GLU A 115 7.43 -1.28 -30.46
N ARG A 116 8.28 -1.23 -31.51
CA ARG A 116 8.56 -2.37 -32.38
C ARG A 116 9.18 -3.58 -31.68
N SER A 117 9.86 -3.37 -30.55
CA SER A 117 10.47 -4.46 -29.78
C SER A 117 9.45 -5.33 -29.04
N GLY A 118 8.20 -4.87 -28.87
CA GLY A 118 7.14 -5.60 -28.17
C GLY A 118 7.42 -5.82 -26.67
N VAL A 119 8.37 -5.08 -26.08
CA VAL A 119 8.74 -5.26 -24.68
C VAL A 119 7.64 -4.68 -23.78
N GLY A 120 7.08 -5.49 -22.89
CA GLY A 120 5.98 -5.07 -21.98
C GLY A 120 6.31 -3.93 -21.01
N THR A 121 7.58 -3.52 -20.93
CA THR A 121 8.07 -2.36 -20.15
C THR A 121 8.62 -1.24 -21.05
N ALA A 122 8.08 -1.13 -22.26
CA ALA A 122 8.45 -0.15 -23.29
C ALA A 122 8.83 1.24 -22.72
N ILE A 123 7.94 1.87 -21.97
CA ILE A 123 8.16 3.23 -21.45
C ILE A 123 9.36 3.33 -20.52
N GLN A 124 9.54 2.37 -19.61
CA GLN A 124 10.69 2.37 -18.69
C GLN A 124 12.00 2.21 -19.47
N TYR A 125 11.97 1.43 -20.55
CA TYR A 125 13.10 1.28 -21.45
C TYR A 125 13.39 2.56 -22.23
N SER A 126 12.38 3.17 -22.86
CA SER A 126 12.49 4.45 -23.55
C SER A 126 13.06 5.53 -22.63
N GLN A 127 12.49 5.66 -21.43
CA GLN A 127 12.91 6.66 -20.45
C GLN A 127 14.38 6.49 -20.04
N LYS A 128 14.87 5.26 -19.85
CA LYS A 128 16.29 5.02 -19.54
C LYS A 128 17.22 5.43 -20.68
N VAL A 129 16.84 5.12 -21.92
CA VAL A 129 17.64 5.49 -23.11
C VAL A 129 17.65 7.01 -23.31
N ARG A 130 16.49 7.67 -23.21
CA ARG A 130 16.41 9.13 -23.27
C ARG A 130 17.20 9.78 -22.14
N GLN A 131 17.07 9.28 -20.90
CA GLN A 131 17.82 9.79 -19.77
C GLN A 131 19.34 9.67 -19.98
N PHE A 132 19.81 8.57 -20.56
CA PHE A 132 21.22 8.40 -20.95
C PHE A 132 21.64 9.44 -22.00
N LEU A 133 20.84 9.61 -23.07
CA LEU A 133 21.12 10.58 -24.14
C LEU A 133 21.00 12.05 -23.68
N SER A 134 20.23 12.35 -22.64
CA SER A 134 20.08 13.70 -22.05
C SER A 134 21.20 14.09 -21.08
N ARG A 135 22.18 13.23 -20.81
CA ARG A 135 23.26 13.52 -19.86
C ARG A 135 24.28 14.58 -20.28
N PRO A 136 24.63 14.75 -21.57
CA PRO A 136 25.59 15.77 -21.97
C PRO A 136 25.19 17.15 -21.44
N THR A 137 26.16 17.86 -20.88
CA THR A 137 25.99 19.22 -20.34
C THR A 137 26.36 20.31 -21.34
N VAL A 138 26.76 19.91 -22.55
CA VAL A 138 27.07 20.82 -23.65
C VAL A 138 25.76 21.39 -24.22
N PRO A 139 25.65 22.71 -24.43
CA PRO A 139 24.45 23.30 -25.01
C PRO A 139 24.29 22.94 -26.50
N LEU A 140 23.05 22.85 -26.93
CA LEU A 140 22.62 22.75 -28.32
C LEU A 140 22.95 24.04 -29.08
N ALA A 141 22.78 24.02 -30.41
CA ALA A 141 22.93 25.21 -31.24
C ALA A 141 21.95 26.34 -30.82
N THR A 142 20.82 25.99 -30.21
CA THR A 142 19.83 26.95 -29.66
C THR A 142 20.22 27.52 -28.29
N GLY A 143 21.29 27.02 -27.66
CA GLY A 143 21.70 27.37 -26.30
C GLY A 143 21.05 26.52 -25.21
N ASP A 144 20.00 25.74 -25.53
CA ASP A 144 19.34 24.85 -24.58
C ASP A 144 20.21 23.62 -24.26
N LEU A 145 20.07 23.04 -23.06
CA LEU A 145 20.62 21.71 -22.81
C LEU A 145 19.64 20.63 -23.33
N ILE A 146 20.15 19.47 -23.72
CA ILE A 146 19.31 18.34 -24.18
C ILE A 146 18.26 17.96 -23.11
N ARG A 147 18.63 17.99 -21.83
CA ARG A 147 17.71 17.69 -20.72
C ARG A 147 16.56 18.70 -20.56
N ASP A 148 16.70 19.90 -21.11
CA ASP A 148 15.71 20.98 -21.02
C ASP A 148 14.73 20.93 -22.23
N VAL A 149 15.04 20.14 -23.25
CA VAL A 149 14.14 19.90 -24.40
C VAL A 149 12.93 19.08 -23.94
N ARG A 150 11.77 19.74 -23.86
CA ARG A 150 10.50 19.09 -23.52
C ARG A 150 10.06 18.13 -24.62
N TYR A 151 9.94 16.85 -24.28
CA TYR A 151 9.43 15.80 -25.15
C TYR A 151 8.32 15.01 -24.45
N TYR A 152 7.20 14.80 -25.14
CA TYR A 152 6.11 13.95 -24.68
C TYR A 152 6.16 12.62 -25.43
N THR A 153 6.29 11.53 -24.69
CA THR A 153 6.39 10.18 -25.26
C THR A 153 5.13 9.81 -26.04
N SER A 154 5.29 9.25 -27.23
CA SER A 154 4.17 8.72 -28.03
C SER A 154 3.71 7.35 -27.53
N LEU A 155 4.54 6.68 -26.72
CA LEU A 155 4.23 5.41 -26.11
C LEU A 155 3.01 5.55 -25.19
N LYS A 156 1.97 4.76 -25.47
CA LYS A 156 0.82 4.66 -24.58
C LYS A 156 1.28 4.12 -23.24
N THR A 157 1.17 4.92 -22.19
CA THR A 157 1.27 4.41 -20.82
C THR A 157 0.19 3.37 -20.66
N PRO A 158 0.52 2.07 -20.49
CA PRO A 158 -0.50 1.12 -20.12
C PRO A 158 -1.05 1.68 -18.82
N VAL A 159 -2.31 2.14 -18.84
CA VAL A 159 -2.99 2.59 -17.65
C VAL A 159 -2.83 1.42 -16.69
N PRO A 160 -2.05 1.57 -15.59
CA PRO A 160 -1.78 0.45 -14.73
C PRO A 160 -3.15 -0.07 -14.32
N ARG A 161 -3.51 -1.28 -14.77
CA ARG A 161 -4.76 -1.89 -14.30
C ARG A 161 -4.63 -1.87 -12.79
N ALA A 162 -5.55 -1.16 -12.14
CA ALA A 162 -5.59 -1.13 -10.69
C ALA A 162 -5.57 -2.60 -10.27
N ARG A 163 -4.51 -3.01 -9.58
CA ARG A 163 -4.39 -4.41 -9.17
C ARG A 163 -5.56 -4.71 -8.25
N ASP A 164 -6.27 -5.78 -8.56
CA ASP A 164 -7.37 -6.26 -7.73
C ASP A 164 -6.89 -6.39 -6.29
N THR A 165 -7.65 -5.80 -5.37
CA THR A 165 -7.43 -5.97 -3.93
C THR A 165 -7.65 -7.43 -3.54
N LEU A 166 -7.23 -7.81 -2.33
CA LEU A 166 -7.44 -9.18 -1.85
C LEU A 166 -8.93 -9.56 -1.88
N SER A 167 -9.79 -8.65 -1.41
CA SER A 167 -11.25 -8.79 -1.47
C SER A 167 -11.85 -8.78 -2.89
N ASP A 168 -11.17 -8.22 -3.89
CA ASP A 168 -11.65 -8.22 -5.28
C ASP A 168 -11.29 -9.52 -6.04
N ARG A 169 -10.50 -10.42 -5.44
CA ARG A 169 -10.18 -11.72 -6.04
C ARG A 169 -11.19 -12.77 -5.56
N PRO A 170 -11.62 -13.71 -6.42
CA PRO A 170 -12.43 -14.83 -5.98
C PRO A 170 -11.63 -15.73 -5.02
N HIS A 171 -12.31 -16.33 -4.05
CA HIS A 171 -11.72 -17.31 -3.14
C HIS A 171 -12.59 -18.59 -3.12
N PRO A 172 -12.34 -19.51 -4.07
CA PRO A 172 -13.22 -20.67 -4.29
C PRO A 172 -13.28 -21.63 -3.10
N ASN A 173 -12.28 -21.60 -2.22
CA ASN A 173 -12.20 -22.50 -1.07
C ASN A 173 -12.97 -22.01 0.17
N LEU A 174 -13.69 -20.88 0.11
CA LEU A 174 -14.54 -20.45 1.23
C LEU A 174 -15.91 -21.11 1.16
N GLU A 175 -16.37 -21.64 2.29
CA GLU A 175 -17.72 -22.17 2.43
C GLU A 175 -18.78 -21.07 2.29
N ASP A 176 -18.49 -19.86 2.81
CA ASP A 176 -19.38 -18.71 2.62
C ASP A 176 -19.29 -18.18 1.19
N SER A 177 -20.29 -18.54 0.39
CA SER A 177 -20.44 -18.08 -1.01
C SER A 177 -20.41 -16.56 -1.19
N ARG A 178 -20.78 -15.77 -0.17
CA ARG A 178 -20.74 -14.30 -0.22
C ARG A 178 -19.32 -13.77 -0.06
N LEU A 179 -18.48 -14.44 0.73
CA LEU A 179 -17.06 -14.11 0.90
C LEU A 179 -16.21 -14.68 -0.24
N ALA A 180 -16.64 -15.78 -0.86
CA ALA A 180 -15.97 -16.40 -1.99
C ALA A 180 -15.99 -15.53 -3.26
N ARG A 181 -17.05 -14.72 -3.43
CA ARG A 181 -17.20 -13.80 -4.57
C ARG A 181 -16.36 -12.52 -4.38
N PRO A 182 -15.87 -11.89 -5.46
CA PRO A 182 -15.25 -10.56 -5.38
C PRO A 182 -16.14 -9.51 -4.71
N ALA A 183 -15.55 -8.57 -3.98
CA ALA A 183 -16.27 -7.41 -3.44
C ALA A 183 -16.96 -6.59 -4.55
N SER A 184 -16.38 -6.56 -5.75
CA SER A 184 -17.00 -5.95 -6.94
C SER A 184 -18.33 -6.59 -7.37
N ALA A 185 -18.62 -7.81 -6.92
CA ALA A 185 -19.82 -8.57 -7.26
C ALA A 185 -20.86 -8.57 -6.12
N ILE A 186 -20.68 -7.72 -5.09
CA ILE A 186 -21.68 -7.53 -4.04
C ILE A 186 -22.94 -6.90 -4.65
N GLU A 187 -24.05 -7.62 -4.60
CA GLU A 187 -25.37 -7.12 -4.98
C GLU A 187 -25.95 -6.27 -3.86
N PHE A 188 -26.52 -5.11 -4.21
CA PHE A 188 -27.06 -4.15 -3.25
C PHE A 188 -28.32 -3.45 -3.76
N THR A 189 -29.20 -3.06 -2.83
CA THR A 189 -30.43 -2.30 -3.13
C THR A 189 -30.19 -0.79 -3.12
N ASP A 190 -29.36 -0.32 -2.19
CA ASP A 190 -29.07 1.08 -1.93
C ASP A 190 -27.66 1.25 -1.33
N LEU A 191 -27.26 2.51 -1.09
CA LEU A 191 -25.93 2.86 -0.59
C LEU A 191 -25.62 2.31 0.82
N GLU A 192 -26.61 2.16 1.68
CA GLU A 192 -26.39 1.72 3.07
C GLU A 192 -26.38 0.19 3.15
N ASP A 193 -27.19 -0.49 2.34
CA ASP A 193 -27.10 -1.92 2.11
C ASP A 193 -25.73 -2.30 1.52
N LEU A 194 -25.27 -1.59 0.48
CA LEU A 194 -23.93 -1.77 -0.08
C LEU A 194 -22.86 -1.61 1.00
N ARG A 195 -22.97 -0.56 1.83
CA ARG A 195 -22.01 -0.30 2.91
C ARG A 195 -21.96 -1.46 3.89
N THR A 196 -23.13 -1.87 4.39
CA THR A 196 -23.26 -2.94 5.38
C THR A 196 -22.66 -4.24 4.84
N LYS A 197 -22.97 -4.59 3.59
CA LYS A 197 -22.43 -5.77 2.91
C LYS A 197 -20.94 -5.67 2.62
N GLN A 198 -20.43 -4.50 2.23
CA GLN A 198 -18.99 -4.28 2.05
C GLN A 198 -18.24 -4.43 3.37
N VAL A 199 -18.70 -3.77 4.44
CA VAL A 199 -18.10 -3.90 5.78
C VAL A 199 -18.05 -5.37 6.20
N ALA A 200 -19.19 -6.08 6.13
CA ALA A 200 -19.26 -7.50 6.45
C ALA A 200 -18.33 -8.36 5.56
N HIS A 201 -18.22 -8.05 4.27
CA HIS A 201 -17.34 -8.76 3.35
C HIS A 201 -15.86 -8.55 3.70
N PHE A 202 -15.41 -7.30 3.84
CA PHE A 202 -14.01 -6.99 4.15
C PHE A 202 -13.59 -7.53 5.53
N GLU A 203 -14.47 -7.42 6.53
CA GLU A 203 -14.23 -7.99 7.87
C GLU A 203 -14.23 -9.50 7.87
N GLY A 204 -15.18 -10.14 7.16
CA GLY A 204 -15.26 -11.59 7.04
C GLY A 204 -13.99 -12.16 6.39
N ARG A 205 -13.48 -11.51 5.35
CA ARG A 205 -12.21 -11.90 4.69
C ARG A 205 -11.00 -11.76 5.62
N ASN A 206 -10.95 -10.71 6.45
CA ASN A 206 -9.91 -10.56 7.46
C ASN A 206 -10.02 -11.64 8.54
N ARG A 207 -11.24 -11.95 8.98
CA ARG A 207 -11.50 -13.00 9.98
C ARG A 207 -11.00 -14.36 9.50
N VAL A 208 -11.31 -14.75 8.27
CA VAL A 208 -10.82 -15.99 7.67
C VAL A 208 -9.28 -16.06 7.69
N LEU A 209 -8.59 -14.99 7.31
CA LEU A 209 -7.11 -14.97 7.37
C LEU A 209 -6.59 -15.07 8.80
N VAL A 210 -7.24 -14.39 9.76
CA VAL A 210 -6.88 -14.45 11.18
C VAL A 210 -7.08 -15.87 11.72
N GLU A 211 -8.18 -16.54 11.38
CA GLU A 211 -8.48 -17.92 11.77
C GLU A 211 -7.46 -18.90 11.17
N LEU A 212 -7.16 -18.78 9.87
CA LEU A 212 -6.11 -19.59 9.22
C LEU A 212 -4.76 -19.38 9.90
N CYS A 213 -4.40 -18.13 10.22
CA CYS A 213 -3.17 -17.83 10.96
C CYS A 213 -3.21 -18.45 12.37
N ALA A 214 -4.34 -18.39 13.08
CA ALA A 214 -4.51 -18.98 14.40
C ALA A 214 -4.29 -20.51 14.36
N THR A 215 -4.82 -21.21 13.35
CA THR A 215 -4.56 -22.64 13.14
C THR A 215 -3.06 -22.93 12.98
N VAL A 216 -2.31 -22.07 12.29
CA VAL A 216 -0.84 -22.20 12.19
C VAL A 216 -0.16 -22.02 13.55
N LEU A 217 -0.64 -21.08 14.37
CA LEU A 217 -0.10 -20.89 15.72
C LEU A 217 -0.46 -22.07 16.63
N ASP A 218 -1.66 -22.64 16.52
CA ASP A 218 -2.07 -23.83 17.27
C ASP A 218 -1.24 -25.06 16.90
N ALA A 219 -0.98 -25.24 15.60
CA ALA A 219 -0.07 -26.26 15.10
C ALA A 219 1.35 -26.09 15.67
N HIS A 220 1.83 -24.85 15.84
CA HIS A 220 3.10 -24.57 16.47
C HIS A 220 3.14 -24.95 17.94
N ASP A 221 2.13 -24.53 18.72
CA ASP A 221 2.08 -24.85 20.14
C ASP A 221 1.98 -26.36 20.37
N PHE A 222 1.19 -27.07 19.55
CA PHE A 222 1.15 -28.54 19.56
C PHE A 222 2.52 -29.18 19.32
N VAL A 223 3.28 -28.70 18.32
CA VAL A 223 4.64 -29.18 18.03
C VAL A 223 5.59 -28.89 19.20
N VAL A 224 5.53 -27.68 19.77
CA VAL A 224 6.39 -27.28 20.90
C VAL A 224 6.11 -28.15 22.12
N GLU A 225 4.84 -28.39 22.46
CA GLU A 225 4.46 -29.28 23.56
C GLU A 225 4.88 -30.73 23.28
N SER A 226 4.78 -31.20 22.05
CA SER A 226 5.27 -32.53 21.65
C SER A 226 6.79 -32.66 21.82
N ILE A 227 7.56 -31.62 21.46
CA ILE A 227 9.01 -31.58 21.68
C ILE A 227 9.35 -31.59 23.17
N ARG A 228 8.63 -30.79 23.99
CA ARG A 228 8.81 -30.75 25.44
C ARG A 228 8.48 -32.06 26.11
N ALA A 229 7.41 -32.73 25.69
CA ALA A 229 7.04 -34.05 26.17
C ALA A 229 8.12 -35.08 25.80
N ALA A 230 8.58 -35.07 24.55
CA ALA A 230 9.63 -35.97 24.07
C ALA A 230 10.96 -35.78 24.82
N ARG A 231 11.31 -34.55 25.22
CA ARG A 231 12.50 -34.26 26.04
C ARG A 231 12.47 -34.94 27.41
N ARG A 232 11.29 -35.17 27.99
CA ARG A 232 11.15 -35.77 29.32
C ARG A 232 11.34 -37.29 29.32
N ILE A 233 11.36 -37.93 28.15
CA ILE A 233 11.55 -39.37 28.02
C ILE A 233 13.05 -39.67 28.02
N ALA A 234 13.52 -40.51 28.96
CA ALA A 234 14.91 -40.90 28.97
C ALA A 234 15.22 -41.82 27.78
N ILE A 235 16.43 -41.73 27.22
CA ILE A 235 16.83 -42.60 26.11
C ILE A 235 16.77 -44.08 26.51
N ASP A 236 17.08 -44.40 27.77
CA ASP A 236 17.05 -45.78 28.29
C ASP A 236 15.62 -46.35 28.38
N ASP A 237 14.60 -45.48 28.43
CA ASP A 237 13.19 -45.88 28.43
C ASP A 237 12.66 -46.18 27.02
N LEU A 238 13.40 -45.74 25.98
CA LEU A 238 13.08 -46.07 24.60
C LEU A 238 13.63 -47.47 24.34
N ASN A 239 12.77 -48.43 24.03
CA ASN A 239 13.12 -49.82 23.70
C ASN A 239 13.94 -49.92 22.39
N LEU A 240 15.16 -49.37 22.41
CA LEU A 240 16.08 -49.27 21.31
C LEU A 240 17.13 -50.39 21.42
N PRO A 241 17.65 -50.90 20.29
CA PRO A 241 18.76 -51.84 20.33
C PRO A 241 19.97 -51.25 21.09
N PRO A 242 20.68 -52.02 21.94
CA PRO A 242 21.79 -51.49 22.75
C PRO A 242 22.86 -50.74 21.96
N PHE A 243 23.26 -51.28 20.79
CA PHE A 243 24.25 -50.64 19.92
C PHE A 243 23.82 -49.25 19.42
N LEU A 244 22.50 -49.01 19.32
CA LEU A 244 21.95 -47.72 18.89
C LEU A 244 21.95 -46.72 20.05
N CYS A 245 21.63 -47.16 21.27
CA CYS A 245 21.80 -46.34 22.47
C CYS A 245 23.25 -45.87 22.58
N ASP A 246 24.22 -46.76 22.42
CA ASP A 246 25.65 -46.41 22.44
C ASP A 246 25.99 -45.33 21.39
N HIS A 247 25.49 -45.47 20.16
CA HIS A 247 25.71 -44.46 19.11
C HIS A 247 25.09 -43.09 19.42
N ILE A 248 23.90 -43.09 20.04
CA ILE A 248 23.17 -41.88 20.42
C ILE A 248 23.90 -41.17 21.57
N VAL A 249 24.28 -41.92 22.61
CA VAL A 249 24.99 -41.41 23.80
C VAL A 249 26.38 -40.88 23.44
N ASP A 250 27.09 -41.57 22.54
CA ASP A 250 28.39 -41.12 22.01
C ASP A 250 28.28 -39.88 21.11
N LYS A 251 27.06 -39.39 20.84
CA LYS A 251 26.77 -38.25 19.95
C LYS A 251 27.32 -38.44 18.54
N LYS A 252 27.44 -39.70 18.10
CA LYS A 252 27.95 -40.05 16.78
C LYS A 252 26.84 -39.88 15.74
N LYS A 253 27.26 -39.74 14.48
CA LYS A 253 26.33 -39.77 13.35
C LYS A 253 25.64 -41.13 13.30
N ILE A 254 24.31 -41.16 13.44
CA ILE A 254 23.55 -42.41 13.32
C ILE A 254 23.69 -42.95 11.89
N PRO A 255 24.15 -44.21 11.70
CA PRO A 255 24.17 -44.84 10.39
C PRO A 255 22.77 -44.94 9.77
N HIS A 256 22.67 -44.78 8.44
CA HIS A 256 21.38 -44.76 7.75
C HIS A 256 20.55 -46.03 7.95
N TYR A 257 21.19 -47.19 8.05
CA TYR A 257 20.48 -48.45 8.32
C TYR A 257 19.87 -48.48 9.73
N ALA A 258 20.57 -47.90 10.72
CA ALA A 258 20.14 -47.89 12.11
C ALA A 258 18.93 -46.96 12.33
N ILE A 259 18.82 -45.88 11.55
CA ILE A 259 17.63 -45.00 11.51
C ILE A 259 16.36 -45.81 11.21
N ARG A 260 16.44 -46.81 10.32
CA ARG A 260 15.28 -47.65 9.96
C ARG A 260 14.83 -48.59 11.07
N MET A 261 15.66 -48.78 12.09
CA MET A 261 15.37 -49.62 13.25
C MET A 261 14.69 -48.84 14.38
N ILE A 262 14.58 -47.51 14.26
CA ILE A 262 13.91 -46.66 15.23
C ILE A 262 12.41 -46.70 14.94
N HIS A 263 11.62 -47.16 15.91
CA HIS A 263 10.16 -47.09 15.86
C HIS A 263 9.69 -45.63 15.77
N SER A 264 8.58 -45.37 15.09
CA SER A 264 8.06 -44.01 14.86
C SER A 264 7.88 -43.21 16.15
N GLU A 265 7.40 -43.86 17.22
CA GLU A 265 7.17 -43.26 18.54
C GLU A 265 8.49 -42.84 19.22
N ALA A 266 9.58 -43.58 19.02
CA ALA A 266 10.88 -43.27 19.60
C ALA A 266 11.65 -42.20 18.80
N LEU A 267 11.20 -41.88 17.57
CA LEU A 267 11.96 -41.05 16.65
C LEU A 267 12.08 -39.59 17.11
N LEU A 268 11.00 -39.00 17.62
CA LEU A 268 11.02 -37.63 18.13
C LEU A 268 11.90 -37.50 19.39
N PRO A 269 11.74 -38.33 20.45
CA PRO A 269 12.65 -38.32 21.60
C PRO A 269 14.13 -38.46 21.21
N VAL A 270 14.47 -39.38 20.30
CA VAL A 270 15.84 -39.53 19.81
C VAL A 270 16.33 -38.25 19.10
N CYS A 271 15.50 -37.64 18.26
CA CYS A 271 15.87 -36.40 17.57
C CYS A 271 16.06 -35.23 18.54
N VAL A 272 15.20 -35.10 19.56
CA VAL A 272 15.29 -34.05 20.59
C VAL A 272 16.54 -34.25 21.44
N TYR A 273 16.82 -35.48 21.88
CA TYR A 273 18.05 -35.79 22.62
C TYR A 273 19.29 -35.41 21.81
N LEU A 274 19.37 -35.81 20.53
CA LEU A 274 20.52 -35.49 19.68
C LEU A 274 20.64 -33.99 19.41
N MET A 275 19.51 -33.28 19.27
CA MET A 275 19.47 -31.83 19.12
C MET A 275 20.07 -31.14 20.34
N ASP A 276 19.67 -31.53 21.55
CA ASP A 276 20.14 -30.96 22.80
C ASP A 276 21.61 -31.33 23.05
N ALA A 277 21.96 -32.61 22.91
CA ALA A 277 23.30 -33.14 23.14
C ALA A 277 24.37 -32.51 22.23
N ASN A 278 23.99 -32.09 21.02
CA ASN A 278 24.88 -31.46 20.04
C ASN A 278 24.65 -29.94 19.90
N GLU A 279 23.78 -29.36 20.72
CA GLU A 279 23.38 -27.95 20.65
C GLU A 279 23.03 -27.51 19.22
N LEU A 280 22.25 -28.30 18.49
CA LEU A 280 21.97 -28.06 17.07
C LEU A 280 21.22 -26.75 16.83
N TYR A 281 20.52 -26.22 17.83
CA TYR A 281 19.92 -24.89 17.81
C TYR A 281 20.97 -23.75 17.78
N LYS A 282 22.22 -24.01 18.19
CA LYS A 282 23.37 -23.09 18.02
C LYS A 282 24.16 -23.41 16.75
N LYS A 283 24.23 -24.70 16.38
CA LYS A 283 25.06 -25.19 15.26
C LYS A 283 24.28 -26.17 14.36
N PRO A 284 23.35 -25.67 13.54
CA PRO A 284 22.36 -26.50 12.83
C PRO A 284 22.92 -27.43 11.72
N TYR A 285 24.24 -27.47 11.50
CA TYR A 285 24.88 -28.21 10.42
C TYR A 285 25.75 -29.37 10.86
N CYS A 286 25.89 -29.59 12.17
CA CYS A 286 26.84 -30.59 12.67
C CYS A 286 26.39 -32.02 12.37
N ILE A 287 25.08 -32.30 12.38
CA ILE A 287 24.54 -33.66 12.24
C ILE A 287 23.23 -33.62 11.43
N ARG A 288 23.04 -34.62 10.56
CA ARG A 288 21.75 -34.86 9.89
C ARG A 288 20.88 -35.75 10.76
N LEU A 289 19.75 -35.22 11.23
CA LEU A 289 18.80 -35.97 12.05
C LEU A 289 17.79 -36.76 11.20
N PRO A 290 17.30 -37.91 11.70
CA PRO A 290 16.29 -38.72 11.03
C PRO A 290 14.88 -38.17 11.26
N THR A 291 14.59 -36.97 10.78
CA THR A 291 13.29 -36.31 11.04
C THR A 291 12.12 -36.85 10.20
N GLN A 292 12.39 -37.78 9.27
CA GLN A 292 11.37 -38.33 8.39
C GLN A 292 10.42 -39.23 9.18
N LYS A 293 9.10 -39.07 8.98
CA LYS A 293 8.02 -39.83 9.65
C LYS A 293 7.73 -39.43 11.11
N ILE A 294 8.22 -38.28 11.57
CA ILE A 294 7.75 -37.72 12.85
C ILE A 294 6.33 -37.17 12.62
N GLU A 295 5.32 -37.90 13.11
CA GLU A 295 3.90 -37.55 12.93
C GLU A 295 3.54 -36.20 13.55
N ALA A 296 4.16 -35.87 14.70
CA ALA A 296 3.96 -34.60 15.37
C ALA A 296 4.27 -33.38 14.48
N PHE A 297 5.10 -33.53 13.44
CA PHE A 297 5.44 -32.42 12.53
C PHE A 297 4.40 -32.21 11.42
N SER A 298 3.48 -33.16 11.21
CA SER A 298 2.46 -33.11 10.15
C SER A 298 1.71 -31.78 10.08
N PRO A 299 1.26 -31.16 11.20
CA PRO A 299 0.50 -29.91 11.16
C PRO A 299 1.25 -28.70 10.59
N LEU A 300 2.58 -28.73 10.52
CA LEU A 300 3.42 -27.64 10.00
C LEU A 300 4.19 -28.03 8.74
N LEU A 301 3.91 -29.20 8.16
CA LEU A 301 4.66 -29.75 7.04
C LEU A 301 3.96 -29.48 5.70
N THR A 302 4.66 -28.87 4.75
CA THR A 302 4.16 -28.67 3.39
C THR A 302 4.70 -29.72 2.41
N HIS A 303 6.02 -29.95 2.40
CA HIS A 303 6.67 -30.79 1.39
C HIS A 303 7.47 -31.95 1.98
N GLY A 304 7.74 -31.96 3.29
CA GLY A 304 8.51 -33.03 3.91
C GLY A 304 10.01 -32.93 3.69
N GLY A 305 10.50 -31.76 3.26
CA GLY A 305 11.92 -31.56 3.05
C GLY A 305 12.70 -31.61 4.36
N PHE A 306 13.94 -32.12 4.34
CA PHE A 306 14.79 -32.17 5.54
C PHE A 306 14.94 -30.79 6.22
N GLN A 307 15.13 -29.73 5.42
CA GLN A 307 15.24 -28.37 5.97
C GLN A 307 13.97 -27.91 6.67
N GLU A 308 12.80 -28.26 6.13
CA GLU A 308 11.52 -27.90 6.72
C GLU A 308 11.31 -28.64 8.04
N GLN A 309 11.45 -29.97 8.04
CA GLN A 309 11.32 -30.80 9.25
C GLN A 309 12.34 -30.42 10.34
N PHE A 310 13.57 -30.12 9.95
CA PHE A 310 14.59 -29.68 10.89
C PHE A 310 14.28 -28.28 11.44
N GLY A 311 13.71 -27.38 10.64
CA GLY A 311 13.18 -26.11 11.12
C GLY A 311 12.03 -26.29 12.12
N ILE A 312 11.14 -27.26 11.89
CA ILE A 312 10.03 -27.61 12.79
C ILE A 312 10.56 -28.20 14.11
N LEU A 313 11.57 -29.07 14.06
CA LEU A 313 12.22 -29.60 15.28
C LEU A 313 12.78 -28.49 16.17
N LEU A 314 13.21 -27.37 15.57
CA LEU A 314 13.73 -26.21 16.27
C LEU A 314 12.63 -25.24 16.75
N SER A 315 11.35 -25.60 16.67
CA SER A 315 10.20 -24.73 16.99
C SER A 315 10.22 -24.17 18.41
N GLU A 316 10.78 -24.89 19.38
CA GLU A 316 10.90 -24.37 20.75
C GLU A 316 11.90 -23.20 20.86
N ASN A 317 12.89 -23.15 19.96
CA ASN A 317 13.89 -22.09 19.94
C ASN A 317 13.55 -21.00 18.92
N TYR A 318 13.09 -21.38 17.73
CA TYR A 318 12.93 -20.47 16.60
C TYR A 318 11.65 -20.72 15.82
N LEU A 319 11.09 -19.66 15.23
CA LEU A 319 9.89 -19.78 14.40
C LEU A 319 10.20 -20.44 13.05
N SER A 320 9.31 -21.34 12.62
CA SER A 320 9.28 -21.85 11.24
C SER A 320 8.81 -20.76 10.27
N VAL A 321 9.01 -20.97 8.96
CA VAL A 321 8.58 -19.99 7.94
C VAL A 321 7.07 -19.76 7.96
N HIS A 322 6.26 -20.77 8.26
CA HIS A 322 4.80 -20.64 8.30
C HIS A 322 4.34 -19.83 9.51
N VAL A 323 4.90 -20.10 10.70
CA VAL A 323 4.58 -19.36 11.93
C VAL A 323 5.05 -17.92 11.82
N TYR A 324 6.25 -17.71 11.28
CA TYR A 324 6.78 -16.38 10.96
C TYR A 324 5.81 -15.58 10.06
N MET A 325 5.32 -16.21 8.99
CA MET A 325 4.41 -15.55 8.05
C MET A 325 3.04 -15.30 8.67
N ALA A 326 2.52 -16.22 9.49
CA ALA A 326 1.27 -16.02 10.24
C ALA A 326 1.37 -14.78 11.15
N CYS A 327 2.46 -14.64 11.92
CA CYS A 327 2.70 -13.46 12.74
C CYS A 327 2.78 -12.17 11.91
N LEU A 328 3.46 -12.21 10.75
CA LEU A 328 3.55 -11.07 9.84
C LEU A 328 2.17 -10.64 9.29
N VAL A 329 1.37 -11.61 8.85
CA VAL A 329 0.02 -11.37 8.32
C VAL A 329 -0.88 -10.76 9.39
N LEU A 330 -0.90 -11.34 10.59
CA LEU A 330 -1.68 -10.84 11.73
C LEU A 330 -1.34 -9.39 12.06
N LEU A 331 -0.04 -9.06 12.21
CA LEU A 331 0.38 -7.70 12.49
C LEU A 331 0.03 -6.74 11.35
N MET A 332 0.16 -7.15 10.09
CA MET A 332 -0.17 -6.28 8.94
C MET A 332 -1.67 -6.00 8.83
N LEU A 333 -2.52 -6.99 9.12
CA LEU A 333 -3.98 -6.83 9.13
C LEU A 333 -4.42 -5.90 10.27
N GLU A 334 -3.85 -6.07 11.46
CA GLU A 334 -4.20 -5.27 12.65
C GLU A 334 -3.70 -3.82 12.54
N THR A 335 -2.45 -3.61 12.11
CA THR A 335 -1.83 -2.28 12.05
C THR A 335 -2.15 -1.51 10.77
N GLY A 336 -2.41 -2.19 9.65
CA GLY A 336 -2.40 -1.58 8.33
C GLY A 336 -1.02 -1.08 7.87
N TRP A 337 0.07 -1.48 8.55
CA TRP A 337 1.42 -1.06 8.18
C TRP A 337 1.89 -1.75 6.90
N ASN A 338 2.91 -1.16 6.26
CA ASN A 338 3.55 -1.80 5.12
C ASN A 338 4.47 -2.91 5.63
N SER A 339 4.72 -3.90 4.79
CA SER A 339 5.58 -5.04 5.11
C SER A 339 6.96 -4.59 5.60
N SER A 340 7.58 -3.59 4.97
CA SER A 340 8.89 -3.09 5.40
C SER A 340 8.89 -2.49 6.81
N THR A 341 7.84 -1.77 7.21
CA THR A 341 7.72 -1.21 8.57
C THR A 341 7.65 -2.33 9.59
N VAL A 342 6.78 -3.34 9.37
CA VAL A 342 6.62 -4.48 10.28
C VAL A 342 7.91 -5.31 10.37
N LEU A 343 8.57 -5.58 9.23
CA LEU A 343 9.83 -6.32 9.19
C LEU A 343 11.00 -5.61 9.89
N THR A 344 10.92 -4.28 10.03
CA THR A 344 11.92 -3.49 10.78
C THR A 344 11.61 -3.33 12.27
N LEU A 345 10.54 -3.96 12.77
CA LEU A 345 10.18 -3.91 14.18
C LEU A 345 11.24 -4.59 15.05
N THR A 346 11.55 -3.97 16.18
CA THR A 346 12.55 -4.40 17.17
C THR A 346 11.90 -4.52 18.54
N SER A 347 12.50 -5.28 19.47
CA SER A 347 11.92 -5.51 20.80
C SER A 347 11.78 -4.23 21.63
N ASP A 348 12.72 -3.29 21.50
CA ASP A 348 12.70 -1.96 22.15
C ASP A 348 11.60 -1.03 21.62
N ARG A 349 10.87 -1.45 20.57
CA ARG A 349 9.76 -0.70 19.96
C ARG A 349 8.39 -1.33 20.24
N ILE A 350 8.35 -2.26 21.19
CA ILE A 350 7.14 -2.86 21.71
C ILE A 350 7.08 -2.56 23.20
N GLU A 351 6.10 -1.77 23.60
CA GLU A 351 5.84 -1.47 25.00
C GLU A 351 4.68 -2.34 25.49
N GLU A 352 4.84 -2.96 26.66
CA GLU A 352 3.78 -3.68 27.35
C GLU A 352 3.27 -2.82 28.49
N ILE A 353 2.00 -2.42 28.46
CA ILE A 353 1.37 -1.60 29.49
C ILE A 353 0.01 -2.25 29.81
N ASP A 354 -0.20 -2.64 31.07
CA ASP A 354 -1.42 -3.29 31.56
C ASP A 354 -1.82 -4.55 30.75
N GLY A 355 -0.84 -5.38 30.39
CA GLY A 355 -1.06 -6.60 29.61
C GLY A 355 -1.45 -6.34 28.14
N LYS A 356 -1.28 -5.11 27.65
CA LYS A 356 -1.52 -4.72 26.26
C LYS A 356 -0.24 -4.28 25.60
N TYR A 357 -0.11 -4.61 24.32
CA TYR A 357 1.05 -4.22 23.52
C TYR A 357 0.80 -2.95 22.72
N TYR A 358 1.82 -2.10 22.71
CA TYR A 358 1.88 -0.81 22.04
C TYR A 358 3.06 -0.83 21.09
N LEU A 359 2.78 -0.79 19.78
CA LEU A 359 3.81 -0.96 18.75
C LEU A 359 4.23 0.39 18.15
N HIS A 360 5.54 0.54 17.92
CA HIS A 360 6.13 1.72 17.31
C HIS A 360 6.82 1.41 15.98
N GLY A 361 6.23 1.89 14.87
CA GLY A 361 6.71 1.63 13.51
C GLY A 361 7.70 2.69 13.01
N TYR A 362 8.70 2.25 12.22
CA TYR A 362 9.64 3.13 11.51
C TYR A 362 9.55 2.93 10.00
N LYS A 363 9.36 4.00 9.23
CA LYS A 363 9.29 3.94 7.77
C LYS A 363 10.62 4.35 7.15
N SER A 364 11.40 3.35 6.76
CA SER A 364 12.74 3.54 6.20
C SER A 364 12.82 4.44 4.97
N LYS A 365 11.80 4.46 4.10
CA LYS A 365 11.84 5.23 2.84
C LYS A 365 11.72 6.75 3.01
N SER A 366 11.02 7.23 4.03
CA SER A 366 10.88 8.67 4.27
C SER A 366 11.65 9.13 5.49
N GLY A 367 12.29 8.21 6.24
CA GLY A 367 12.89 8.51 7.53
C GLY A 367 11.86 8.92 8.60
N GLN A 368 10.56 8.82 8.31
CA GLN A 368 9.49 9.23 9.20
C GLN A 368 9.03 8.07 10.08
N ASN A 369 8.82 8.33 11.36
CA ASN A 369 8.10 7.42 12.25
C ASN A 369 6.64 7.32 11.78
N GLN A 370 6.10 6.11 11.67
CA GLN A 370 4.67 5.91 11.36
C GLN A 370 3.94 5.51 12.64
N ARG A 371 3.09 6.39 13.16
CA ARG A 371 2.05 6.06 14.14
C ARG A 371 0.80 6.92 13.81
N SER A 372 -0.43 6.47 14.12
CA SER A 372 -1.70 7.06 13.61
C SER A 372 -2.68 7.40 14.73
N GLU A 373 -3.54 8.42 14.53
CA GLU A 373 -4.59 8.88 15.44
C GLU A 373 -6.02 8.67 14.90
N THR A 374 -6.97 8.58 15.86
CA THR A 374 -8.34 9.14 15.75
C THR A 374 -8.74 9.79 17.10
N ASN A 375 -9.44 10.93 17.03
CA ASN A 375 -9.81 11.79 18.17
C ASN A 375 -11.12 11.41 18.89
N ALA A 376 -11.14 11.66 20.21
CA ALA A 376 -12.28 12.27 20.92
C ALA A 376 -11.80 13.02 22.19
N SER A 377 -12.02 14.35 22.19
CA SER A 377 -12.18 15.29 23.34
C SER A 377 -11.06 15.50 24.39
N GLY A 378 -10.27 16.57 24.20
CA GLY A 378 -10.11 17.75 25.08
C GLY A 378 -9.65 17.63 26.55
N SER A 379 -8.46 18.18 26.87
CA SER A 379 -8.26 19.35 27.76
C SER A 379 -6.78 19.64 28.03
N ALA A 380 -6.45 20.94 28.14
CA ALA A 380 -5.13 21.56 28.13
C ALA A 380 -4.39 21.57 29.49
N VAL A 381 -3.04 21.63 29.48
CA VAL A 381 -2.22 22.38 30.44
C VAL A 381 -0.93 22.88 29.76
N GLN A 382 -0.58 24.14 30.03
CA GLN A 382 0.54 24.93 29.54
C GLN A 382 1.89 24.58 30.19
N SER A 383 3.00 24.73 29.45
CA SER A 383 4.12 25.64 29.82
C SER A 383 5.26 25.62 28.79
N THR A 384 5.73 26.81 28.44
CA THR A 384 6.94 27.12 27.63
C THR A 384 8.11 27.48 28.59
N PRO A 385 9.40 27.46 28.16
CA PRO A 385 9.97 28.64 27.48
C PRO A 385 11.06 28.40 26.40
N GLN A 386 10.87 29.08 25.26
CA GLN A 386 11.77 29.92 24.43
C GLN A 386 13.28 29.63 24.27
N ARG A 387 13.71 29.44 23.00
CA ARG A 387 14.69 30.24 22.18
C ARG A 387 14.99 29.46 20.87
N SER A 388 15.26 30.02 19.69
CA SER A 388 15.43 31.37 19.16
C SER A 388 15.20 31.36 17.64
N GLU A 389 14.86 32.52 17.09
CA GLU A 389 14.39 32.75 15.71
C GLU A 389 15.52 32.79 14.65
N SER A 390 15.26 32.24 13.46
CA SER A 390 15.50 32.96 12.19
C SER A 390 14.72 32.34 11.00
N ASN A 391 13.79 33.15 10.50
CA ASN A 391 13.20 33.28 9.16
C ASN A 391 13.18 32.10 8.16
N GLY A 392 11.95 31.60 7.95
CA GLY A 392 11.51 30.81 6.80
C GLY A 392 10.00 30.53 6.87
N LEU A 393 9.18 31.57 6.64
CA LEU A 393 7.71 31.55 6.64
C LEU A 393 7.16 30.54 5.63
N VAL A 394 7.00 29.27 6.01
CA VAL A 394 6.00 28.27 5.56
C VAL A 394 6.04 27.00 6.45
N SER A 395 7.07 26.76 7.28
CA SER A 395 7.20 25.47 7.99
C SER A 395 6.61 25.36 9.40
N LYS A 396 6.08 26.43 10.02
CA LYS A 396 5.76 26.44 11.47
C LYS A 396 4.36 25.96 11.89
N ILE A 397 3.61 25.25 11.03
CA ILE A 397 2.28 24.71 11.39
C ILE A 397 2.36 23.22 11.85
N TYR A 398 3.53 22.56 11.82
CA TYR A 398 3.60 21.10 12.03
C TYR A 398 4.62 20.59 13.07
N GLU A 399 5.24 21.43 13.90
CA GLU A 399 6.45 20.98 14.62
C GLU A 399 6.34 20.67 16.12
N GLU A 400 5.21 20.82 16.83
CA GLU A 400 5.22 20.58 18.30
C GLU A 400 4.12 19.67 18.91
N ASP A 401 3.26 19.01 18.13
CA ASP A 401 2.26 18.04 18.68
C ASP A 401 2.31 16.63 18.05
N ASP A 402 3.31 16.35 17.20
CA ASP A 402 3.37 15.16 16.33
C ASP A 402 3.96 13.89 16.98
N LEU A 403 3.79 13.73 18.30
CA LEU A 403 4.08 12.45 18.98
C LEU A 403 2.92 11.48 18.75
N ALA A 404 2.93 10.84 17.58
CA ALA A 404 1.89 9.92 17.20
C ALA A 404 1.78 8.72 18.17
N LYS A 405 0.54 8.40 18.59
CA LYS A 405 0.24 7.41 19.65
C LYS A 405 0.53 5.98 19.20
N PRO A 406 1.04 5.11 20.09
CA PRO A 406 1.25 3.70 19.77
C PRO A 406 -0.04 2.97 19.36
N VAL A 407 0.07 2.00 18.44
CA VAL A 407 -1.06 1.14 18.08
C VAL A 407 -1.28 0.12 19.20
N LYS A 408 -2.42 0.24 19.86
CA LYS A 408 -2.86 -0.65 20.93
C LYS A 408 -3.38 -1.96 20.36
N MET A 409 -2.82 -3.09 20.82
CA MET A 409 -3.21 -4.42 20.40
C MET A 409 -4.14 -5.06 21.44
N GLU A 410 -5.39 -5.34 21.04
CA GLU A 410 -6.39 -6.01 21.90
C GLU A 410 -6.75 -7.41 21.42
N ASN A 411 -6.47 -7.74 20.16
CA ASN A 411 -6.77 -9.07 19.62
C ASN A 411 -5.85 -10.13 20.26
N PRO A 412 -6.39 -11.15 20.96
CA PRO A 412 -5.59 -12.14 21.68
C PRO A 412 -4.69 -12.96 20.77
N ILE A 413 -5.10 -13.20 19.52
CA ILE A 413 -4.30 -13.94 18.53
C ILE A 413 -3.08 -13.09 18.11
N VAL A 414 -3.26 -11.78 17.98
CA VAL A 414 -2.17 -10.84 17.67
C VAL A 414 -1.21 -10.70 18.85
N VAL A 415 -1.73 -10.63 20.08
CA VAL A 415 -0.91 -10.64 21.31
C VAL A 415 -0.07 -11.91 21.40
N ARG A 416 -0.65 -13.08 21.11
CA ARG A 416 0.08 -14.35 21.02
C ARG A 416 1.18 -14.32 19.96
N ALA A 417 0.90 -13.77 18.77
CA ALA A 417 1.90 -13.60 17.72
C ALA A 417 3.08 -12.70 18.16
N ILE A 418 2.81 -11.61 18.89
CA ILE A 418 3.84 -10.74 19.46
C ILE A 418 4.70 -11.49 20.48
N ASN A 419 4.07 -12.24 21.40
CA ASN A 419 4.79 -13.05 22.38
C ASN A 419 5.72 -14.07 21.71
N LEU A 420 5.26 -14.74 20.66
CA LEU A 420 6.07 -15.68 19.87
C LEU A 420 7.27 -14.97 19.22
N LEU A 421 7.09 -13.78 18.65
CA LEU A 421 8.17 -12.99 18.06
C LEU A 421 9.20 -12.51 19.09
N LEU A 422 8.75 -12.08 20.27
CA LEU A 422 9.63 -11.66 21.37
C LEU A 422 10.44 -12.84 21.92
N SER A 423 9.79 -13.99 22.16
CA SER A 423 10.45 -15.23 22.59
C SER A 423 11.49 -15.69 21.56
N HIS A 424 11.10 -15.70 20.28
CA HIS A 424 12.01 -16.00 19.17
C HIS A 424 13.22 -15.09 19.13
N ARG A 425 13.02 -13.77 19.30
CA ARG A 425 14.14 -12.82 19.36
C ARG A 425 15.05 -13.08 20.55
N ALA A 426 14.50 -13.30 21.73
CA ALA A 426 15.27 -13.59 22.94
C ALA A 426 16.12 -14.86 22.76
N ASN A 427 15.57 -15.89 22.11
CA ASN A 427 16.30 -17.11 21.77
C ASN A 427 17.43 -16.88 20.76
N ILE A 428 17.21 -16.02 19.76
CA ILE A 428 18.27 -15.60 18.83
C ILE A 428 19.40 -14.90 19.60
N ASP A 429 19.07 -13.92 20.45
CA ASP A 429 20.06 -13.16 21.23
C ASP A 429 20.86 -14.05 22.18
N LYS A 430 20.20 -15.06 22.77
CA LYS A 430 20.84 -16.05 23.65
C LYS A 430 21.81 -16.96 22.91
N ASN A 431 21.46 -17.39 21.70
CA ASN A 431 22.14 -18.50 21.01
C ASN A 431 23.02 -18.07 19.83
N SER A 432 22.86 -16.84 19.32
CA SER A 432 23.55 -16.35 18.14
C SER A 432 23.89 -14.87 18.26
N LYS A 433 25.11 -14.50 17.85
CA LYS A 433 25.48 -13.09 17.69
C LYS A 433 24.87 -12.57 16.40
N THR A 434 23.96 -11.61 16.48
CA THR A 434 23.39 -10.93 15.32
C THR A 434 23.56 -9.42 15.47
N ASP A 435 23.97 -8.75 14.39
CA ASP A 435 24.18 -7.29 14.41
C ASP A 435 22.86 -6.50 14.35
N THR A 436 21.77 -7.16 13.97
CA THR A 436 20.44 -6.57 13.84
C THR A 436 19.56 -6.95 15.03
N ARG A 437 18.76 -6.00 15.53
CA ARG A 437 17.78 -6.19 16.62
C ARG A 437 16.35 -6.49 16.13
N GLN A 438 16.19 -6.77 14.84
CA GLN A 438 14.89 -7.04 14.24
C GLN A 438 14.26 -8.32 14.81
N LEU A 439 12.94 -8.29 15.03
CA LEU A 439 12.14 -9.44 15.45
C LEU A 439 11.95 -10.44 14.31
N PHE A 440 11.82 -9.93 13.09
CA PHE A 440 11.49 -10.71 11.90
C PHE A 440 12.73 -11.30 11.21
N LEU A 441 13.41 -12.21 11.90
CA LEU A 441 14.53 -12.98 11.34
C LEU A 441 14.17 -14.46 11.21
N LEU A 442 14.55 -15.09 10.11
CA LEU A 442 14.43 -16.54 9.94
C LEU A 442 15.83 -17.16 9.94
N MET A 443 15.96 -18.30 10.61
CA MET A 443 17.16 -19.12 10.54
C MET A 443 17.34 -19.67 9.12
N SER A 444 18.49 -19.39 8.51
CA SER A 444 18.84 -19.99 7.23
C SER A 444 19.50 -21.34 7.47
N LEU A 445 18.90 -22.39 6.91
CA LEU A 445 19.44 -23.76 6.87
C LEU A 445 20.30 -24.04 5.61
N LYS A 446 20.73 -22.98 4.91
CA LYS A 446 21.55 -23.03 3.68
C LYS A 446 22.90 -22.31 3.83
N ILE A 447 23.46 -22.27 5.03
CA ILE A 447 24.73 -21.57 5.28
C ILE A 447 25.85 -22.24 4.49
N LYS A 448 26.40 -21.49 3.54
CA LYS A 448 27.77 -21.67 3.04
C LYS A 448 28.67 -20.84 3.97
N GLN A 449 29.93 -21.24 4.16
CA GLN A 449 30.90 -20.53 5.01
C GLN A 449 30.81 -19.00 4.79
N GLY A 450 30.57 -18.25 5.88
CA GLY A 450 30.44 -16.78 5.87
C GLY A 450 29.03 -16.20 5.71
N ASN A 451 27.98 -17.01 5.52
CA ASN A 451 26.60 -16.51 5.51
C ASN A 451 26.07 -16.27 6.93
N GLN A 452 25.35 -15.16 7.14
CA GLN A 452 24.60 -14.89 8.37
C GLN A 452 23.59 -16.02 8.64
N MET A 453 23.58 -16.52 9.89
CA MET A 453 22.68 -17.60 10.31
C MET A 453 21.22 -17.18 10.31
N PHE A 454 20.95 -15.93 10.68
CA PHE A 454 19.61 -15.34 10.72
C PHE A 454 19.51 -14.21 9.70
N ARG A 455 18.43 -14.22 8.91
CA ARG A 455 18.18 -13.19 7.90
C ARG A 455 16.68 -13.03 7.63
N VAL A 456 16.29 -11.88 7.11
CA VAL A 456 14.95 -11.69 6.54
C VAL A 456 14.85 -12.57 5.28
N PRO A 457 13.83 -13.45 5.16
CA PRO A 457 13.66 -14.29 3.98
C PRO A 457 13.21 -13.47 2.75
N ASP A 458 13.23 -14.09 1.57
CA ASP A 458 12.53 -13.53 0.41
C ASP A 458 11.02 -13.58 0.68
N ILE A 459 10.43 -12.44 1.03
CA ILE A 459 9.03 -12.34 1.42
C ILE A 459 8.10 -12.78 0.29
N GLY A 460 8.43 -12.53 -0.98
CA GLY A 460 7.59 -12.95 -2.10
C GLY A 460 7.59 -14.48 -2.29
N GLN A 461 8.71 -15.15 -1.99
CA GLN A 461 8.75 -16.61 -1.93
C GLN A 461 8.01 -17.14 -0.69
N ALA A 462 8.26 -16.56 0.48
CA ALA A 462 7.66 -16.98 1.74
C ALA A 462 6.13 -16.82 1.75
N THR A 463 5.59 -15.72 1.19
CA THR A 463 4.15 -15.51 1.05
C THR A 463 3.50 -16.58 0.16
N ARG A 464 4.14 -16.97 -0.95
CA ARG A 464 3.61 -18.05 -1.82
C ARG A 464 3.57 -19.38 -1.08
N GLN A 465 4.68 -19.77 -0.45
CA GLN A 465 4.74 -20.99 0.37
C GLN A 465 3.71 -20.99 1.50
N PHE A 466 3.49 -19.84 2.13
CA PHE A 466 2.48 -19.69 3.17
C PHE A 466 1.06 -19.82 2.62
N CYS A 467 0.73 -19.18 1.49
CA CYS A 467 -0.58 -19.30 0.84
C CYS A 467 -0.88 -20.75 0.46
N ASP A 468 0.10 -21.44 -0.13
CA ASP A 468 -0.02 -22.85 -0.52
C ASP A 468 -0.27 -23.73 0.73
N PHE A 469 0.46 -23.47 1.82
CA PHE A 469 0.32 -24.19 3.08
C PHE A 469 -1.05 -24.02 3.74
N ILE A 470 -1.58 -22.79 3.81
CA ILE A 470 -2.90 -22.53 4.41
C ILE A 470 -4.08 -22.76 3.44
N GLY A 471 -3.82 -23.23 2.22
CA GLY A 471 -4.86 -23.45 1.20
C GLY A 471 -5.56 -22.18 0.72
N HIS A 472 -4.91 -21.02 0.83
CA HIS A 472 -5.47 -19.72 0.43
C HIS A 472 -4.98 -19.31 -0.97
N PRO A 473 -5.82 -18.69 -1.83
CA PRO A 473 -5.39 -18.15 -3.11
C PRO A 473 -4.18 -17.22 -2.97
N PRO A 474 -3.21 -17.27 -3.89
CA PRO A 474 -1.97 -16.51 -3.76
C PRO A 474 -2.24 -15.01 -3.73
N PHE A 475 -1.60 -14.32 -2.78
CA PHE A 475 -1.62 -12.87 -2.68
C PHE A 475 -0.21 -12.28 -2.54
N LEU A 476 -0.08 -10.97 -2.84
CA LEU A 476 1.14 -10.24 -2.53
C LEU A 476 1.04 -9.71 -1.11
N ILE A 477 2.15 -9.71 -0.37
CA ILE A 477 2.13 -9.24 1.02
C ILE A 477 1.59 -7.80 1.17
N ASP A 478 1.83 -6.95 0.17
CA ASP A 478 1.34 -5.57 0.14
C ASP A 478 -0.18 -5.46 -0.07
N ASP A 479 -0.85 -6.53 -0.51
CA ASP A 479 -2.31 -6.58 -0.62
C ASP A 479 -2.97 -6.56 0.76
N LEU A 480 -2.30 -7.05 1.83
CA LEU A 480 -2.82 -7.02 3.20
C LEU A 480 -2.98 -5.60 3.73
N ARG A 481 -2.03 -4.71 3.43
CA ARG A 481 -2.13 -3.30 3.81
C ARG A 481 -3.32 -2.63 3.14
N LYS A 482 -3.56 -2.92 1.87
CA LYS A 482 -4.75 -2.43 1.16
C LYS A 482 -6.01 -3.01 1.78
N GLN A 483 -6.02 -4.29 2.12
CA GLN A 483 -7.14 -4.95 2.75
C GLN A 483 -7.51 -4.27 4.08
N ALA A 484 -6.55 -4.13 5.00
CA ALA A 484 -6.75 -3.47 6.29
C ALA A 484 -7.31 -2.04 6.16
N VAL A 485 -6.73 -1.26 5.25
CA VAL A 485 -7.15 0.14 5.04
C VAL A 485 -8.52 0.22 4.36
N ASN A 486 -8.83 -0.66 3.41
CA ASN A 486 -10.16 -0.72 2.82
C ASN A 486 -11.21 -1.09 3.86
N THR A 487 -10.94 -2.05 4.76
CA THR A 487 -11.85 -2.38 5.88
C THR A 487 -12.18 -1.14 6.73
N LYS A 488 -11.17 -0.34 7.08
CA LYS A 488 -11.39 0.91 7.82
C LYS A 488 -12.14 1.96 6.99
N TYR A 489 -11.76 2.13 5.73
CA TYR A 489 -12.40 3.09 4.83
C TYR A 489 -13.88 2.76 4.58
N VAL A 490 -14.26 1.50 4.35
CA VAL A 490 -15.67 1.15 4.12
C VAL A 490 -16.53 1.39 5.36
N ARG A 491 -15.93 1.31 6.57
CA ARG A 491 -16.61 1.67 7.82
C ARG A 491 -16.83 3.17 7.94
N THR A 492 -15.80 3.99 7.70
CA THR A 492 -15.84 5.44 7.98
C THR A 492 -16.29 6.29 6.80
N ARG A 493 -16.07 5.82 5.57
CA ARG A 493 -16.14 6.58 4.29
C ARG A 493 -15.27 7.83 4.25
N ASP A 494 -14.31 7.96 5.16
CA ASP A 494 -13.44 9.12 5.25
C ASP A 494 -12.05 8.79 4.68
N LEU A 495 -11.75 9.36 3.51
CA LEU A 495 -10.45 9.22 2.86
C LEU A 495 -9.33 9.87 3.68
N ARG A 496 -9.62 10.91 4.48
CA ARG A 496 -8.64 11.58 5.34
C ARG A 496 -8.24 10.69 6.52
N LEU A 497 -9.19 9.97 7.12
CA LEU A 497 -8.88 8.96 8.13
C LEU A 497 -8.03 7.83 7.55
N ALA A 498 -8.39 7.31 6.37
CA ALA A 498 -7.57 6.32 5.68
C ALA A 498 -6.16 6.86 5.32
N GLN A 499 -6.07 8.15 4.97
CA GLN A 499 -4.81 8.83 4.68
C GLN A 499 -3.93 8.96 5.94
N ALA A 500 -4.51 9.34 7.07
CA ALA A 500 -3.83 9.43 8.36
C ALA A 500 -3.29 8.04 8.78
N ASP A 501 -4.12 7.00 8.69
CA ASP A 501 -3.72 5.61 8.98
C ASP A 501 -2.58 5.10 8.10
N LEU A 502 -2.60 5.48 6.83
CA LEU A 502 -1.53 5.14 5.91
C LEU A 502 -0.25 5.96 6.13
N GLY A 503 -0.33 7.09 6.85
CA GLY A 503 0.73 8.09 6.95
C GLY A 503 1.13 8.62 5.56
N HIS A 504 0.13 9.03 4.78
CA HIS A 504 0.34 9.60 3.44
C HIS A 504 0.15 11.12 3.47
N ALA A 505 1.07 11.87 2.87
CA ALA A 505 0.95 13.32 2.74
C ALA A 505 -0.09 13.75 1.68
N ASN A 506 -0.34 12.92 0.66
CA ASN A 506 -1.21 13.26 -0.47
C ASN A 506 -2.40 12.27 -0.57
N PRO A 507 -3.65 12.77 -0.66
CA PRO A 507 -4.84 11.94 -0.94
C PRO A 507 -4.72 11.07 -2.19
N GLY A 508 -4.01 11.51 -3.22
CA GLY A 508 -3.80 10.72 -4.45
C GLY A 508 -3.07 9.40 -4.18
N SER A 509 -2.09 9.41 -3.28
CA SER A 509 -1.40 8.19 -2.83
C SER A 509 -2.35 7.28 -2.06
N THR A 510 -3.14 7.82 -1.14
CA THR A 510 -4.18 7.08 -0.39
C THR A 510 -5.19 6.45 -1.33
N LEU A 511 -5.60 7.20 -2.36
CA LEU A 511 -6.52 6.72 -3.37
C LEU A 511 -5.98 5.43 -4.00
N THR A 512 -4.69 5.30 -4.33
CA THR A 512 -4.17 4.05 -4.90
C THR A 512 -4.32 2.80 -4.01
N TYR A 513 -4.49 2.98 -2.69
CA TYR A 513 -4.72 1.88 -1.73
C TYR A 513 -6.21 1.60 -1.53
N VAL A 514 -7.04 2.64 -1.56
CA VAL A 514 -8.51 2.57 -1.38
C VAL A 514 -9.25 2.33 -2.71
N ASN A 515 -8.58 2.55 -3.85
CA ASN A 515 -9.13 2.44 -5.21
C ASN A 515 -9.24 0.98 -5.66
N GLY A 516 -9.98 0.19 -4.89
CA GLY A 516 -10.56 -1.09 -5.27
C GLY A 516 -12.00 -0.94 -5.75
N ALA A 517 -12.68 -2.06 -5.96
CA ALA A 517 -14.07 -2.04 -6.41
C ALA A 517 -15.01 -1.35 -5.42
N ALA A 518 -14.71 -1.37 -4.12
CA ALA A 518 -15.53 -0.73 -3.09
C ALA A 518 -15.68 0.79 -3.30
N LEU A 519 -14.57 1.48 -3.57
CA LEU A 519 -14.59 2.90 -3.89
C LEU A 519 -15.28 3.17 -5.24
N ARG A 520 -15.08 2.29 -6.23
CA ARG A 520 -15.74 2.43 -7.54
C ARG A 520 -17.26 2.31 -7.40
N GLN A 521 -17.76 1.26 -6.75
CA GLN A 521 -19.17 1.06 -6.46
C GLN A 521 -19.73 2.21 -5.61
N SER A 522 -18.97 2.70 -4.62
CA SER A 522 -19.38 3.88 -3.83
C SER A 522 -19.51 5.12 -4.71
N LYS A 523 -18.56 5.39 -5.61
CA LYS A 523 -18.63 6.51 -6.56
C LYS A 523 -19.78 6.36 -7.54
N GLU A 524 -19.95 5.19 -8.15
CA GLU A 524 -21.03 4.90 -9.09
C GLU A 524 -22.39 5.09 -8.43
N SER A 525 -22.54 4.62 -7.19
CA SER A 525 -23.78 4.78 -6.45
C SER A 525 -24.01 6.22 -5.98
N ILE A 526 -22.98 6.96 -5.57
CA ILE A 526 -23.09 8.41 -5.28
C ILE A 526 -23.50 9.18 -6.55
N ILE A 527 -22.89 8.88 -7.70
CA ILE A 527 -23.22 9.51 -8.98
C ILE A 527 -24.66 9.16 -9.38
N LYS A 528 -25.09 7.91 -9.18
CA LYS A 528 -26.47 7.48 -9.44
C LYS A 528 -27.47 8.20 -8.54
N ASP A 529 -27.18 8.30 -7.26
CA ASP A 529 -28.02 9.02 -6.29
C ASP A 529 -28.10 10.50 -6.62
N PHE A 530 -26.96 11.14 -6.91
CA PHE A 530 -26.91 12.54 -7.34
C PHE A 530 -27.66 12.76 -8.66
N GLY A 531 -27.49 11.85 -9.63
CA GLY A 531 -28.22 11.86 -10.89
C GLY A 531 -29.73 11.71 -10.70
N SER A 532 -30.18 10.86 -9.77
CA SER A 532 -31.59 10.73 -9.39
C SER A 532 -32.10 12.02 -8.76
N ILE A 533 -31.36 12.60 -7.81
CA ILE A 533 -31.73 13.87 -7.16
C ILE A 533 -31.82 14.99 -8.19
N LEU A 534 -30.87 15.09 -9.12
CA LEU A 534 -30.90 16.06 -10.21
C LEU A 534 -32.09 15.85 -11.16
N SER A 535 -32.36 14.60 -11.55
CA SER A 535 -33.51 14.25 -12.39
C SER A 535 -34.83 14.60 -11.71
N ASP A 536 -34.96 14.29 -10.42
CA ASP A 536 -36.14 14.60 -9.62
C ASP A 536 -36.30 16.11 -9.45
N SER A 537 -35.20 16.85 -9.24
CA SER A 537 -35.19 18.31 -9.19
C SER A 537 -35.60 18.93 -10.53
N TYR A 538 -35.19 18.32 -11.65
CA TYR A 538 -35.58 18.78 -12.99
C TYR A 538 -37.06 18.50 -13.29
N LEU A 539 -37.57 17.31 -12.94
CA LEU A 539 -38.99 16.97 -13.09
C LEU A 539 -39.88 17.85 -12.19
N PHE A 540 -39.42 18.15 -10.98
CA PHE A 540 -40.04 19.14 -10.09
C PHE A 540 -40.05 20.54 -10.74
N ALA A 541 -38.90 21.03 -11.20
CA ALA A 541 -38.80 22.33 -11.86
C ALA A 541 -39.63 22.43 -13.15
N ALA A 542 -39.83 21.31 -13.86
CA ALA A 542 -40.66 21.22 -15.06
C ALA A 542 -42.16 21.06 -14.77
N GLY A 543 -42.60 21.05 -13.50
CA GLY A 543 -44.01 20.93 -13.11
C GLY A 543 -44.62 19.56 -13.38
N LYS A 544 -43.81 18.49 -13.50
CA LYS A 544 -44.24 17.15 -13.95
C LYS A 544 -44.04 16.06 -12.89
N LEU A 545 -44.33 16.33 -11.62
CA LEU A 545 -44.29 15.27 -10.60
C LEU A 545 -45.61 14.50 -10.50
N PHE A 546 -45.71 13.42 -11.27
CA PHE A 546 -46.40 12.23 -10.78
C PHE A 546 -45.43 11.53 -9.82
N VAL A 547 -45.72 11.63 -8.52
CA VAL A 547 -44.98 10.90 -7.49
C VAL A 547 -45.12 9.42 -7.78
N ASN A 548 -44.00 8.76 -8.13
CA ASN A 548 -43.97 7.31 -8.31
C ASN A 548 -44.40 6.64 -6.98
N PRO A 549 -45.57 5.97 -6.93
CA PRO A 549 -46.17 5.50 -5.68
C PRO A 549 -45.39 4.37 -4.99
N ASP A 550 -44.51 3.67 -5.72
CA ASP A 550 -43.68 2.60 -5.16
C ASP A 550 -42.47 3.11 -4.36
N ALA A 551 -42.23 4.41 -4.38
CA ALA A 551 -41.11 5.05 -3.70
C ALA A 551 -41.49 5.43 -2.25
N LYS A 552 -41.92 4.44 -1.44
CA LYS A 552 -42.34 4.65 -0.04
C LYS A 552 -41.28 5.33 0.83
N ASP A 553 -40.01 5.13 0.53
CA ASP A 553 -38.90 5.77 1.25
C ASP A 553 -38.43 7.10 0.63
N ARG A 554 -38.64 7.27 -0.68
CA ARG A 554 -38.37 8.52 -1.42
C ARG A 554 -39.37 9.62 -1.09
N LYS A 555 -40.63 9.25 -0.80
CA LYS A 555 -41.63 10.20 -0.31
C LYS A 555 -41.14 10.84 0.98
N SER A 556 -40.55 10.11 1.93
CA SER A 556 -40.06 10.70 3.20
C SER A 556 -38.94 11.73 3.04
N ARG A 557 -38.07 11.59 2.01
CA ARG A 557 -36.99 12.54 1.71
C ARG A 557 -37.46 13.77 0.94
N LEU A 558 -38.35 13.60 -0.05
CA LEU A 558 -38.92 14.72 -0.82
C LEU A 558 -40.03 15.47 -0.07
N THR A 559 -40.79 14.77 0.78
CA THR A 559 -41.92 15.32 1.52
C THR A 559 -41.50 15.97 2.85
N ARG A 560 -40.23 15.83 3.26
CA ARG A 560 -39.60 16.63 4.33
C ARG A 560 -39.09 17.99 3.88
N THR A 561 -38.95 18.24 2.58
CA THR A 561 -38.32 19.44 2.05
C THR A 561 -39.35 20.34 1.36
N LEU A 562 -40.32 20.87 2.10
CA LEU A 562 -40.76 22.22 1.76
C LEU A 562 -39.59 23.12 2.13
N LEU A 563 -38.80 23.53 1.13
CA LEU A 563 -37.69 24.44 1.37
C LEU A 563 -38.24 25.74 1.95
N LEU A 564 -37.50 26.33 2.89
CA LEU A 564 -37.93 27.57 3.54
C LEU A 564 -38.10 28.71 2.51
N PHE A 565 -37.33 28.69 1.43
CA PHE A 565 -37.39 29.57 0.25
C PHE A 565 -37.29 28.71 -1.03
N PRO A 566 -37.70 29.21 -2.20
CA PRO A 566 -37.57 28.45 -3.44
C PRO A 566 -36.09 28.31 -3.86
N PRO A 567 -35.69 27.18 -4.47
CA PRO A 567 -34.28 26.87 -4.74
C PRO A 567 -33.68 27.66 -5.92
N SER A 568 -34.48 28.45 -6.63
CA SER A 568 -34.03 29.29 -7.74
C SER A 568 -34.82 30.58 -7.82
N SER A 569 -34.16 31.66 -8.24
CA SER A 569 -34.81 32.94 -8.57
C SER A 569 -35.77 32.83 -9.75
N LEU A 570 -35.67 31.75 -10.54
CA LEU A 570 -36.49 31.49 -11.73
C LEU A 570 -37.68 30.55 -11.47
N HIS A 571 -37.85 30.00 -10.26
CA HIS A 571 -38.93 29.06 -9.95
C HIS A 571 -40.34 29.61 -10.25
N ALA A 572 -41.25 28.72 -10.65
CA ALA A 572 -42.64 29.03 -11.00
C ALA A 572 -43.39 29.70 -9.82
N GLU A 573 -44.40 30.49 -10.19
CA GLU A 573 -45.06 31.51 -9.39
C GLU A 573 -46.01 30.98 -8.29
N ASP A 574 -46.05 29.66 -8.08
CA ASP A 574 -47.09 28.96 -7.32
C ASP A 574 -46.52 28.23 -6.08
N GLY A 575 -46.69 28.84 -4.89
CA GLY A 575 -47.00 28.17 -3.61
C GLY A 575 -46.10 27.07 -3.00
N ASP A 576 -44.93 26.74 -3.57
CA ASP A 576 -44.20 25.52 -3.17
C ASP A 576 -43.11 25.69 -2.10
N SER A 577 -42.85 26.91 -1.60
CA SER A 577 -41.95 27.15 -0.45
C SER A 577 -42.69 27.51 0.84
N ILE A 578 -42.09 27.26 2.01
CA ILE A 578 -42.66 27.66 3.31
C ILE A 578 -42.90 29.18 3.34
N ALA A 579 -41.94 29.98 2.87
CA ALA A 579 -42.08 31.43 2.82
C ALA A 579 -43.27 31.86 1.95
N ASP A 580 -43.44 31.28 0.77
CA ASP A 580 -44.54 31.64 -0.12
C ASP A 580 -45.89 31.19 0.44
N ARG A 581 -45.96 30.00 1.04
CA ARG A 581 -47.17 29.52 1.72
C ARG A 581 -47.54 30.43 2.88
N TRP A 582 -46.57 30.83 3.68
CA TRP A 582 -46.80 31.75 4.79
C TRP A 582 -47.30 33.11 4.29
N LEU A 583 -46.62 33.70 3.30
CA LEU A 583 -46.97 34.98 2.68
C LEU A 583 -48.37 34.96 2.03
N ASN A 584 -48.79 33.83 1.48
CA ASN A 584 -50.10 33.67 0.83
C ASN A 584 -51.22 33.20 1.78
N SER A 585 -50.90 32.86 3.04
CA SER A 585 -51.87 32.28 3.99
C SER A 585 -52.62 33.31 4.84
N ASP A 586 -52.32 34.60 4.70
CA ASP A 586 -52.81 35.66 5.58
C ASP A 586 -52.62 35.33 7.08
N GLY A 587 -51.50 34.67 7.42
CA GLY A 587 -51.13 34.31 8.79
C GLY A 587 -51.75 33.02 9.33
N THR A 588 -52.50 32.26 8.52
CA THR A 588 -53.11 30.99 8.94
C THR A 588 -52.15 29.80 8.86
N PHE A 589 -51.02 29.92 8.15
CA PHE A 589 -50.03 28.87 8.02
C PHE A 589 -48.96 28.93 9.12
N SER A 590 -48.72 27.81 9.79
CA SER A 590 -47.66 27.65 10.78
C SER A 590 -46.63 26.62 10.32
N PHE A 591 -45.37 26.82 10.71
CA PHE A 591 -44.27 25.90 10.45
C PHE A 591 -43.28 25.91 11.62
N GLN A 592 -42.48 24.85 11.74
CA GLN A 592 -41.48 24.70 12.79
C GLN A 592 -40.12 25.23 12.30
N ILE A 593 -39.42 25.96 13.16
CA ILE A 593 -38.06 26.45 12.89
C ILE A 593 -37.07 25.49 13.57
N GLY A 594 -36.35 24.71 12.77
CA GLY A 594 -35.23 23.87 13.17
C GLY A 594 -33.88 24.42 12.71
N GLU A 595 -32.84 23.60 12.83
CA GLU A 595 -31.47 23.98 12.42
C GLU A 595 -31.37 24.28 10.92
N GLU A 596 -32.08 23.50 10.10
CA GLU A 596 -32.09 23.63 8.65
C GLU A 596 -32.72 24.96 8.22
N GLU A 597 -33.84 25.36 8.84
CA GLU A 597 -34.50 26.64 8.58
C GLU A 597 -33.62 27.83 8.99
N ILE A 598 -32.90 27.73 10.12
CA ILE A 598 -31.96 28.77 10.57
C ILE A 598 -30.84 28.92 9.54
N ALA A 599 -30.22 27.81 9.12
CA ALA A 599 -29.17 27.83 8.12
C ALA A 599 -29.66 28.43 6.80
N TYR A 600 -30.83 28.00 6.33
CA TYR A 600 -31.40 28.49 5.08
C TYR A 600 -31.77 29.97 5.13
N CYS A 601 -32.27 30.46 6.27
CA CYS A 601 -32.52 31.88 6.52
C CYS A 601 -31.23 32.72 6.41
N VAL A 602 -30.12 32.24 7.00
CA VAL A 602 -28.80 32.91 6.90
C VAL A 602 -28.31 32.95 5.45
N TYR A 603 -28.36 31.81 4.75
CA TYR A 603 -27.94 31.74 3.34
C TYR A 603 -28.76 32.67 2.45
N GLN A 604 -30.08 32.65 2.60
CA GLN A 604 -30.99 33.46 1.78
C GLN A 604 -30.81 34.96 2.06
N LYS A 605 -30.60 35.34 3.33
CA LYS A 605 -30.30 36.73 3.71
C LYS A 605 -29.00 37.23 3.07
N ASN A 606 -27.95 36.41 3.09
CA ASN A 606 -26.68 36.74 2.47
C ASN A 606 -26.79 36.84 0.93
N TYR A 607 -27.55 35.94 0.31
CA TYR A 607 -27.85 36.02 -1.12
C TYR A 607 -28.56 37.32 -1.48
N TYR A 608 -29.62 37.69 -0.74
CA TYR A 608 -30.37 38.91 -1.02
C TYR A 608 -29.53 40.17 -0.80
N ARG A 609 -28.69 40.21 0.23
CA ARG A 609 -27.74 41.32 0.44
C ARG A 609 -26.80 41.53 -0.75
N LYS A 610 -26.29 40.44 -1.34
CA LYS A 610 -25.36 40.50 -2.48
C LYS A 610 -26.08 40.75 -3.81
N SER A 611 -27.30 40.25 -3.97
CA SER A 611 -27.97 40.15 -5.28
C SER A 611 -29.12 41.14 -5.47
N CYS A 612 -29.48 41.95 -4.46
CA CYS A 612 -30.65 42.83 -4.51
C CYS A 612 -30.66 43.76 -5.74
N ALA A 613 -29.58 44.52 -5.97
CA ALA A 613 -29.49 45.45 -7.10
C ALA A 613 -29.64 44.76 -8.46
N LYS A 614 -29.08 43.55 -8.58
CA LYS A 614 -29.22 42.71 -9.78
C LYS A 614 -30.66 42.25 -9.98
N LEU A 615 -31.31 41.75 -8.93
CA LEU A 615 -32.70 41.28 -9.02
C LEU A 615 -33.68 42.40 -9.39
N VAL A 616 -33.45 43.62 -8.89
CA VAL A 616 -34.23 44.82 -9.25
C VAL A 616 -34.05 45.16 -10.73
N SER A 617 -32.81 45.17 -11.22
CA SER A 617 -32.50 45.56 -12.60
C SER A 617 -32.91 44.52 -13.65
N GLU A 618 -32.84 43.22 -13.33
CA GLU A 618 -33.20 42.14 -14.26
C GLU A 618 -34.71 42.03 -14.52
N ASN A 619 -35.54 42.14 -13.47
CA ASN A 619 -37.00 42.08 -13.63
C ASN A 619 -37.72 42.84 -12.51
N PRO A 620 -37.95 44.16 -12.67
CA PRO A 620 -38.55 45.00 -11.64
C PRO A 620 -39.93 44.53 -11.16
N ARG A 621 -40.76 44.00 -12.09
CA ARG A 621 -42.11 43.51 -11.78
C ARG A 621 -42.06 42.24 -10.93
N ARG A 622 -41.21 41.28 -11.30
CA ARG A 622 -40.99 40.05 -10.52
C ARG A 622 -40.34 40.36 -9.17
N PHE A 623 -39.42 41.32 -9.14
CA PHE A 623 -38.82 41.79 -7.90
C PHE A 623 -39.88 42.30 -6.93
N ALA A 624 -40.74 43.22 -7.37
CA ALA A 624 -41.80 43.78 -6.57
C ALA A 624 -42.82 42.72 -6.10
N LYS A 625 -43.22 41.80 -7.00
CA LYS A 625 -44.24 40.79 -6.71
C LYS A 625 -43.76 39.65 -5.82
N TYR A 626 -42.50 39.19 -5.96
CA TYR A 626 -42.01 37.96 -5.30
C TYR A 626 -40.77 38.16 -4.44
N HIS A 627 -39.73 38.83 -4.95
CA HIS A 627 -38.48 38.95 -4.21
C HIS A 627 -38.60 39.90 -3.03
N LEU A 628 -39.31 41.02 -3.18
CA LEU A 628 -39.48 41.99 -2.12
C LEU A 628 -40.24 41.40 -0.91
N PRO A 629 -41.41 40.75 -1.07
CA PRO A 629 -42.07 40.06 0.04
C PRO A 629 -41.19 39.01 0.72
N ARG A 630 -40.44 38.22 -0.05
CA ARG A 630 -39.52 37.20 0.50
C ARG A 630 -38.32 37.81 1.25
N ILE A 631 -37.78 38.93 0.78
CA ILE A 631 -36.71 39.67 1.48
C ILE A 631 -37.24 40.13 2.84
N LEU A 632 -38.44 40.71 2.86
CA LEU A 632 -39.08 41.18 4.09
C LEU A 632 -39.34 40.02 5.05
N PHE A 633 -39.88 38.90 4.55
CA PHE A 633 -40.06 37.68 5.34
C PHE A 633 -38.72 37.15 5.88
N CYS A 634 -37.67 37.10 5.06
CA CYS A 634 -36.35 36.62 5.46
C CYS A 634 -35.71 37.49 6.55
N GLU A 635 -35.81 38.81 6.44
CA GLU A 635 -35.33 39.72 7.47
C GLU A 635 -36.15 39.64 8.76
N ALA A 636 -37.47 39.51 8.65
CA ALA A 636 -38.35 39.32 9.80
C ALA A 636 -38.07 38.02 10.54
N LEU A 637 -37.96 36.90 9.80
CA LEU A 637 -37.64 35.59 10.34
C LEU A 637 -36.25 35.57 10.98
N HIS A 638 -35.25 36.18 10.34
CA HIS A 638 -33.90 36.30 10.92
C HIS A 638 -33.91 37.03 12.25
N ARG A 639 -34.57 38.20 12.32
CA ARG A 639 -34.70 38.98 13.57
C ARG A 639 -35.44 38.19 14.65
N PHE A 640 -36.52 37.49 14.28
CA PHE A 640 -37.27 36.64 15.18
C PHE A 640 -36.39 35.53 15.77
N ILE A 641 -35.64 34.81 14.94
CA ILE A 641 -34.70 33.76 15.39
C ILE A 641 -33.63 34.36 16.31
N ALA A 642 -33.06 35.51 15.94
CA ALA A 642 -32.03 36.19 16.72
C ALA A 642 -32.48 36.59 18.13
N GLN A 643 -33.76 36.93 18.30
CA GLN A 643 -34.37 37.29 19.58
C GLN A 643 -34.93 36.08 20.34
N SER A 644 -34.97 34.91 19.72
CA SER A 644 -35.48 33.67 20.30
C SER A 644 -34.38 32.89 21.05
N PRO A 645 -34.74 31.82 21.79
CA PRO A 645 -33.76 30.89 22.37
C PRO A 645 -32.80 30.24 21.33
N LEU A 646 -33.15 30.25 20.04
CA LEU A 646 -32.32 29.73 18.96
C LEU A 646 -31.25 30.74 18.48
N GLY A 647 -31.17 31.93 19.07
CA GLY A 647 -30.26 33.00 18.65
C GLY A 647 -28.78 32.67 18.79
N SER A 648 -28.37 31.80 19.73
CA SER A 648 -26.98 31.31 19.81
C SER A 648 -26.61 30.50 18.58
N LYS A 649 -27.48 29.58 18.17
CA LYS A 649 -27.29 28.72 17.00
C LYS A 649 -27.22 29.50 15.70
N LEU A 650 -28.01 30.57 15.58
CA LEU A 650 -27.93 31.51 14.48
C LEU A 650 -26.54 32.16 14.39
N LYS A 651 -25.97 32.59 15.54
CA LYS A 651 -24.61 33.18 15.60
C LYS A 651 -23.52 32.18 15.26
N ASP A 652 -23.67 30.92 15.68
CA ASP A 652 -22.72 29.85 15.37
C ASP A 652 -22.66 29.66 13.83
N ILE A 653 -23.81 29.52 13.19
CA ILE A 653 -23.91 29.38 11.73
C ILE A 653 -23.40 30.64 11.02
N GLU A 654 -23.72 31.85 11.49
CA GLU A 654 -23.18 33.08 10.90
C GLU A 654 -21.65 33.21 11.07
N GLY A 655 -21.09 32.62 12.13
CA GLY A 655 -19.65 32.60 12.40
C GLY A 655 -18.87 31.67 11.47
N GLU A 656 -19.47 30.58 11.02
CA GLU A 656 -18.87 29.65 10.05
C GLU A 656 -18.75 30.23 8.63
N HIS A 657 -19.52 31.28 8.30
CA HIS A 657 -19.60 31.89 6.97
C HIS A 657 -18.96 33.29 6.84
N LYS A 658 -18.25 33.74 7.88
CA LYS A 658 -17.37 34.91 7.81
C LYS A 658 -15.98 34.48 7.35
#